data_AF-A0AAD9D7Q1-F1
#
_entry.id   AF-A0AAD9D7Q1-F1
#
_cell.length_a   1.000
_cell.length_b   1.000
_cell.length_c   1.000
_cell.angle_alpha   90.00
_cell.angle_beta   90.00
_cell.angle_gamma   90.00
#
_symmetry.space_group_name_H-M   'P 1'
#
loop_
_entity.id
_entity.type
_entity.pdbx_description
1 polymer ?
#
loop_
_entity_poly.entity_id
_entity_poly.type
_entity_poly.pdbx_seq_one_letter_code
_entity_poly.pdbx_strand_id
1 'polypeptide(L)'
;MIMIIGIIRVAAALLLTPLTQRHLQPFAHARTDAENEVKLILQRIEEDTLKLRDEVENAYTQRCSIETLSQCSRGSFNGCSSVFPNQQCMAADELVVEACGGGSGGGCNALWDKTTSIVSIPSALAQGKDDNPTDPELIETACYTLLAEDYMRTKYENDEIFWDSYNVQPSWTYFGAHNGLFRKLPGTVDEECGNYDPRLRPWFVAASSGPKDVVLVLDVSGSMSDYGRMDLAKEAAITVIKTLTISDRVAVIAFSDYAYQVLPEDLLVRATNENKNRLIDSIQQLTDGGATNFHAGFQQAFDALERTIEQEYTSGCNVAILFMTDGVRTAGPETDEVLSLINDSTQRLATLYNRDTKIFTFSLGAQADRLATKEIACSTNGIWTPVGDFDGDLVGAMASYYKLFALGLGDDTEFTAWVEPYEFFWTKKMGTTNSAPVFDRSVDPPLFLGVVASDVHMDAFEQVLGENAQSSTMLQRFIRLSTAQCPKIDLSDCQLEGLRYLAGGEEATCGICNSTDYPGIIPTECPFKPDLPKNLWQNTDVEGVKYEDRACCEIGSNVPSEMCGIPDEIELLDTTEIDTSTNSIGLVLGITIPVLFVICCCFYKHKKVSSPPTDVPKEVGTNALPVASVSSAIPANDAQVTYGGVTAVMPPSASAPPMNPAFHVRT
;
A
#
# COMPACT_ATOMS: atom_id res chain seq x y z
N MET A 1 -21.56 21.40 50.34
CA MET A 1 -20.72 21.99 49.27
C MET A 1 -21.33 21.85 47.87
N ILE A 2 -21.99 20.74 47.54
CA ILE A 2 -22.60 20.51 46.21
C ILE A 2 -23.80 21.43 45.92
N MET A 3 -24.57 21.82 46.94
CA MET A 3 -25.74 22.69 46.78
C MET A 3 -25.38 24.17 46.52
N ILE A 4 -24.16 24.61 46.85
CA ILE A 4 -23.70 26.00 46.67
C ILE A 4 -23.12 26.19 45.25
N ILE A 5 -22.51 25.16 44.66
CA ILE A 5 -21.97 25.20 43.29
C ILE A 5 -23.10 25.24 42.24
N GLY A 6 -24.23 24.55 42.51
CA GLY A 6 -25.42 24.60 41.66
C GLY A 6 -26.08 25.99 41.60
N ILE A 7 -26.12 26.70 42.73
CA ILE A 7 -26.68 28.05 42.80
C ILE A 7 -25.76 29.08 42.13
N ILE A 8 -24.44 28.89 42.19
CA ILE A 8 -23.47 29.78 41.51
C ILE A 8 -23.53 29.62 39.99
N ARG A 9 -23.73 28.40 39.45
CA ARG A 9 -23.90 28.19 37.99
C ARG A 9 -25.22 28.77 37.45
N VAL A 10 -26.30 28.66 38.21
CA VAL A 10 -27.60 29.26 37.83
C VAL A 10 -27.56 30.79 37.99
N ALA A 11 -26.90 31.32 39.02
CA ALA A 11 -26.72 32.77 39.19
C ALA A 11 -25.80 33.40 38.13
N ALA A 12 -24.75 32.70 37.70
CA ALA A 12 -23.87 33.19 36.61
C ALA A 12 -24.59 33.25 35.25
N ALA A 13 -25.50 32.31 34.98
CA ALA A 13 -26.35 32.32 33.78
C ALA A 13 -27.44 33.42 33.81
N LEU A 14 -27.91 33.80 35.01
CA LEU A 14 -28.88 34.88 35.24
C LEU A 14 -28.27 36.29 35.38
N LEU A 15 -26.95 36.39 35.51
CA LEU A 15 -26.20 37.66 35.59
C LEU A 15 -25.62 38.13 34.24
N LEU A 16 -25.76 37.33 33.18
CA LEU A 16 -25.51 37.82 31.83
C LEU A 16 -26.61 38.81 31.46
N THR A 17 -26.24 40.08 31.29
CA THR A 17 -27.14 41.12 30.81
C THR A 17 -27.84 40.68 29.51
N PRO A 18 -29.07 41.12 29.23
CA PRO A 18 -29.77 40.78 27.98
C PRO A 18 -29.00 41.20 26.71
N LEU A 19 -28.02 42.12 26.82
CA LEU A 19 -27.08 42.48 25.77
C LEU A 19 -26.05 41.38 25.47
N THR A 20 -25.49 40.74 26.51
CA THR A 20 -24.55 39.60 26.35
C THR A 20 -25.23 38.34 25.80
N GLN A 21 -26.48 38.06 26.18
CA GLN A 21 -27.25 36.96 25.58
C GLN A 21 -27.60 37.23 24.10
N ARG A 22 -27.94 38.47 23.74
CA ARG A 22 -28.16 38.87 22.33
C ARG A 22 -26.89 38.82 21.48
N HIS A 23 -25.71 38.97 22.07
CA HIS A 23 -24.44 38.83 21.34
C HIS A 23 -23.97 37.39 21.20
N LEU A 24 -24.33 36.48 22.11
CA LEU A 24 -23.94 35.06 22.02
C LEU A 24 -24.87 34.22 21.12
N GLN A 25 -26.14 34.62 20.97
CA GLN A 25 -27.09 33.92 20.10
C GLN A 25 -26.67 33.87 18.61
N PRO A 26 -26.20 34.96 17.97
CA PRO A 26 -25.72 34.93 16.59
C PRO A 26 -24.54 33.97 16.39
N PHE A 27 -23.58 33.94 17.32
CA PHE A 27 -22.44 33.01 17.24
C PHE A 27 -22.84 31.55 17.40
N ALA A 28 -23.81 31.26 18.28
CA ALA A 28 -24.33 29.90 18.44
C ALA A 28 -25.12 29.43 17.19
N HIS A 29 -25.90 30.31 16.56
CA HIS A 29 -26.63 29.99 15.33
C HIS A 29 -25.66 29.82 14.15
N ALA A 30 -24.72 30.74 13.94
CA ALA A 30 -23.71 30.65 12.87
C ALA A 30 -22.86 29.37 12.98
N ARG A 31 -22.47 28.97 14.20
CA ARG A 31 -21.76 27.70 14.41
C ARG A 31 -22.64 26.49 14.09
N THR A 32 -23.93 26.54 14.41
CA THR A 32 -24.86 25.45 14.10
C THR A 32 -25.08 25.33 12.59
N ASP A 33 -25.13 26.45 11.87
CA ASP A 33 -25.26 26.50 10.42
C ASP A 33 -24.01 25.91 9.73
N ALA A 34 -22.80 26.31 10.16
CA ALA A 34 -21.55 25.74 9.66
C ALA A 34 -21.42 24.23 9.91
N GLU A 35 -21.84 23.74 11.08
CA GLU A 35 -21.85 22.30 11.38
C GLU A 35 -22.88 21.52 10.53
N ASN A 36 -23.98 22.16 10.13
CA ASN A 36 -24.93 21.55 9.20
C ASN A 36 -24.39 21.52 7.77
N GLU A 37 -23.67 22.57 7.36
CA GLU A 37 -23.02 22.64 6.06
C GLU A 37 -21.92 21.57 5.92
N VAL A 38 -21.08 21.39 6.95
CA VAL A 38 -20.11 20.28 6.99
C VAL A 38 -20.79 18.92 6.86
N LYS A 39 -21.93 18.70 7.52
CA LYS A 39 -22.67 17.44 7.36
C LYS A 39 -23.16 17.22 5.93
N LEU A 40 -23.59 18.27 5.24
CA LEU A 40 -24.01 18.17 3.84
C LEU A 40 -22.84 17.78 2.93
N ILE A 41 -21.65 18.35 3.17
CA ILE A 41 -20.42 17.97 2.45
C ILE A 41 -20.12 16.49 2.67
N LEU A 42 -20.09 16.06 3.94
CA LEU A 42 -19.78 14.66 4.30
C LEU A 42 -20.78 13.67 3.70
N GLN A 43 -22.09 13.97 3.81
CA GLN A 43 -23.16 13.13 3.25
C GLN A 43 -23.04 13.01 1.73
N ARG A 44 -22.79 14.12 1.04
CA ARG A 44 -22.61 14.11 -0.42
C ARG A 44 -21.45 13.20 -0.82
N ILE A 45 -20.33 13.26 -0.11
CA ILE A 45 -19.15 12.44 -0.37
C ILE A 45 -19.41 10.95 -0.11
N GLU A 46 -20.14 10.61 0.95
CA GLU A 46 -20.55 9.23 1.22
C GLU A 46 -21.45 8.70 0.09
N GLU A 47 -22.49 9.46 -0.30
CA GLU A 47 -23.39 9.10 -1.40
C GLU A 47 -22.65 8.92 -2.73
N ASP A 48 -21.71 9.81 -3.03
CA ASP A 48 -20.88 9.77 -4.22
C ASP A 48 -19.95 8.55 -4.26
N THR A 49 -19.40 8.18 -3.12
CA THR A 49 -18.50 7.02 -2.97
C THR A 49 -19.28 5.72 -3.08
N LEU A 50 -20.47 5.63 -2.49
CA LEU A 50 -21.35 4.46 -2.63
C LEU A 50 -21.83 4.28 -4.07
N LYS A 51 -22.18 5.37 -4.77
CA LYS A 51 -22.50 5.32 -6.20
C LYS A 51 -21.31 4.86 -7.05
N LEU A 52 -20.10 5.35 -6.76
CA LEU A 52 -18.90 4.89 -7.47
C LEU A 52 -18.67 3.39 -7.27
N ARG A 53 -18.88 2.88 -6.04
CA ARG A 53 -18.82 1.45 -5.76
C ARG A 53 -19.80 0.71 -6.67
N ASP A 54 -21.06 1.12 -6.68
CA ASP A 54 -22.11 0.46 -7.47
C ASP A 54 -21.77 0.42 -8.96
N GLU A 55 -21.18 1.50 -9.51
CA GLU A 55 -20.72 1.53 -10.90
C GLU A 55 -19.56 0.57 -11.17
N VAL A 56 -18.61 0.43 -10.24
CA VAL A 56 -17.50 -0.53 -10.37
C VAL A 56 -18.01 -1.98 -10.24
N GLU A 57 -18.91 -2.26 -9.29
CA GLU A 57 -19.56 -3.57 -9.16
C GLU A 57 -20.35 -3.92 -10.43
N ASN A 58 -21.07 -2.96 -11.00
CA ASN A 58 -21.79 -3.13 -12.27
C ASN A 58 -20.82 -3.34 -13.45
N ALA A 59 -19.70 -2.62 -13.50
CA ALA A 59 -18.67 -2.79 -14.52
C ALA A 59 -18.07 -4.21 -14.51
N TYR A 60 -17.87 -4.79 -13.32
CA TYR A 60 -17.34 -6.14 -13.17
C TYR A 60 -18.25 -7.22 -13.82
N THR A 61 -19.56 -6.99 -13.89
CA THR A 61 -20.49 -7.91 -14.58
C THR A 61 -20.18 -8.05 -16.08
N GLN A 62 -19.48 -7.07 -16.67
CA GLN A 62 -19.09 -7.02 -18.08
C GLN A 62 -17.60 -7.34 -18.30
N ARG A 63 -16.87 -7.80 -17.27
CA ARG A 63 -15.42 -8.07 -17.33
C ARG A 63 -15.00 -9.04 -18.43
N CYS A 64 -15.85 -10.04 -18.71
CA CYS A 64 -15.60 -11.04 -19.74
C CYS A 64 -16.08 -10.61 -21.13
N SER A 65 -16.64 -9.42 -21.30
CA SER A 65 -17.15 -8.97 -22.61
C SER A 65 -16.02 -8.76 -23.61
N ILE A 66 -16.20 -9.28 -24.83
CA ILE A 66 -15.27 -9.05 -25.95
C ILE A 66 -15.12 -7.55 -26.23
N GLU A 67 -16.21 -6.78 -26.08
CA GLU A 67 -16.19 -5.33 -26.29
C GLU A 67 -15.28 -4.64 -25.26
N THR A 68 -15.49 -4.93 -23.96
CA THR A 68 -14.67 -4.41 -22.86
C THR A 68 -13.19 -4.71 -23.08
N LEU A 69 -12.85 -5.95 -23.40
CA LEU A 69 -11.45 -6.39 -23.52
C LEU A 69 -10.77 -5.87 -24.80
N SER A 70 -11.50 -5.74 -25.91
CA SER A 70 -10.94 -5.28 -27.19
C SER A 70 -10.72 -3.77 -27.25
N GLN A 71 -11.55 -2.97 -26.57
CA GLN A 71 -11.46 -1.51 -26.58
C GLN A 71 -10.49 -0.97 -25.50
N CYS A 72 -10.26 -1.75 -24.44
CA CYS A 72 -9.47 -1.39 -23.27
C CYS A 72 -8.06 -0.85 -23.57
N SER A 73 -7.31 -1.52 -24.45
CA SER A 73 -5.91 -1.17 -24.75
C SER A 73 -5.67 0.22 -25.33
N ARG A 74 -6.72 0.85 -25.90
CA ARG A 74 -6.66 2.23 -26.42
C ARG A 74 -7.33 3.24 -25.50
N GLY A 75 -8.14 2.77 -24.55
CA GLY A 75 -8.88 3.62 -23.62
C GLY A 75 -8.22 3.75 -22.24
N SER A 76 -7.23 2.92 -21.92
CA SER A 76 -6.50 3.02 -20.65
C SER A 76 -5.23 3.83 -20.85
N PHE A 77 -5.05 4.89 -20.05
CA PHE A 77 -3.87 5.76 -20.07
C PHE A 77 -2.99 5.47 -18.86
N ASN A 78 -1.67 5.53 -19.05
CA ASN A 78 -0.68 5.38 -18.00
C ASN A 78 -0.06 6.74 -17.67
N GLY A 79 0.00 7.10 -16.38
CA GLY A 79 0.56 8.38 -15.92
C GLY A 79 2.05 8.59 -16.27
N CYS A 80 2.75 7.54 -16.68
CA CYS A 80 4.17 7.58 -17.02
C CYS A 80 4.48 7.63 -18.51
N SER A 81 3.64 7.02 -19.35
CA SER A 81 3.97 6.81 -20.75
C SER A 81 2.94 7.38 -21.73
N SER A 82 1.78 7.82 -21.26
CA SER A 82 0.71 8.31 -22.14
C SER A 82 0.60 9.84 -22.19
N VAL A 83 0.21 10.35 -23.35
CA VAL A 83 -0.31 11.72 -23.50
C VAL A 83 -1.84 11.67 -23.37
N PHE A 84 -2.42 12.55 -22.56
CA PHE A 84 -3.87 12.57 -22.35
C PHE A 84 -4.57 13.38 -23.46
N PRO A 85 -5.78 13.01 -23.88
CA PRO A 85 -6.44 13.61 -25.02
C PRO A 85 -6.85 15.08 -24.81
N ASN A 86 -7.20 15.46 -23.58
CA ASN A 86 -7.64 16.81 -23.23
C ASN A 86 -6.79 17.39 -22.10
N GLN A 87 -5.46 17.31 -22.25
CA GLN A 87 -4.53 17.90 -21.28
C GLN A 87 -4.80 19.40 -21.11
N GLN A 88 -4.97 19.79 -19.86
CA GLN A 88 -5.11 21.15 -19.40
C GLN A 88 -4.04 21.40 -18.35
N CYS A 89 -3.91 22.65 -17.91
CA CYS A 89 -3.01 22.97 -16.82
C CYS A 89 -3.73 23.10 -15.50
N MET A 90 -3.09 22.56 -14.47
CA MET A 90 -3.45 22.78 -13.08
C MET A 90 -3.18 24.22 -12.66
N ALA A 91 -4.05 24.73 -11.81
CA ALA A 91 -3.87 26.02 -11.16
C ALA A 91 -2.70 25.97 -10.16
N ALA A 92 -2.08 27.12 -9.89
CA ALA A 92 -0.86 27.18 -9.05
C ALA A 92 -1.10 26.84 -7.58
N ASP A 93 -2.35 26.93 -7.14
CA ASP A 93 -2.79 26.57 -5.82
C ASP A 93 -3.15 25.08 -5.70
N GLU A 94 -3.09 24.28 -6.77
CA GLU A 94 -3.40 22.83 -6.75
C GLU A 94 -2.15 21.97 -6.56
N LEU A 95 -1.22 22.04 -7.50
CA LEU A 95 0.06 21.34 -7.50
C LEU A 95 1.10 22.21 -8.19
N VAL A 96 2.30 22.29 -7.63
CA VAL A 96 3.42 23.02 -8.22
C VAL A 96 4.55 22.06 -8.52
N VAL A 97 4.78 21.78 -9.80
CA VAL A 97 6.03 21.15 -10.25
C VAL A 97 7.05 22.27 -10.44
N GLU A 98 8.09 22.29 -9.60
CA GLU A 98 9.08 23.38 -9.59
C GLU A 98 9.73 23.59 -10.97
N ALA A 99 9.95 22.50 -11.72
CA ALA A 99 10.48 22.52 -13.07
C ALA A 99 9.60 23.27 -14.09
N CYS A 100 8.31 23.41 -13.83
CA CYS A 100 7.36 24.14 -14.69
C CYS A 100 7.35 25.66 -14.42
N GLY A 101 8.35 26.20 -13.72
CA GLY A 101 8.46 27.64 -13.43
C GLY A 101 7.92 28.07 -12.05
N GLY A 102 7.59 27.11 -11.18
CA GLY A 102 7.32 27.35 -9.76
C GLY A 102 6.15 28.30 -9.46
N GLY A 103 5.09 28.28 -10.28
CA GLY A 103 3.89 29.12 -10.10
C GLY A 103 4.10 30.62 -10.29
N SER A 104 5.27 31.06 -10.74
CA SER A 104 5.66 32.46 -10.78
C SER A 104 5.27 33.13 -12.10
N GLY A 105 4.00 33.52 -12.27
CA GLY A 105 3.58 34.38 -13.40
C GLY A 105 2.37 33.91 -14.20
N GLY A 106 1.52 33.04 -13.63
CA GLY A 106 0.29 32.56 -14.30
C GLY A 106 0.50 31.48 -15.35
N GLY A 107 1.68 30.84 -15.36
CA GLY A 107 1.99 29.70 -16.22
C GLY A 107 1.41 28.36 -15.73
N CYS A 108 1.47 27.37 -16.62
CA CYS A 108 1.08 26.00 -16.35
C CYS A 108 1.95 25.32 -15.27
N ASN A 109 1.35 24.88 -14.15
CA ASN A 109 2.11 24.29 -13.04
C ASN A 109 2.31 22.79 -13.15
N ALA A 110 1.36 22.11 -13.77
CA ALA A 110 1.38 20.69 -14.09
C ALA A 110 0.28 20.40 -15.14
N LEU A 111 0.50 19.44 -16.00
CA LEU A 111 -0.50 18.93 -16.94
C LEU A 111 -1.37 17.85 -16.27
N TRP A 112 -2.67 17.91 -16.56
CA TRP A 112 -3.67 16.93 -16.14
C TRP A 112 -4.85 16.89 -17.11
N ASP A 113 -5.72 15.90 -16.97
CA ASP A 113 -6.93 15.79 -17.77
C ASP A 113 -8.11 15.40 -16.87
N LYS A 114 -9.11 16.28 -16.80
CA LYS A 114 -10.33 16.09 -16.00
C LYS A 114 -11.33 15.12 -16.64
N THR A 115 -11.13 14.78 -17.91
CA THR A 115 -12.08 14.02 -18.75
C THR A 115 -11.69 12.57 -18.95
N THR A 116 -10.47 12.18 -18.57
CA THR A 116 -9.96 10.81 -18.65
C THR A 116 -9.38 10.35 -17.32
N SER A 117 -9.48 9.06 -17.07
CA SER A 117 -8.84 8.40 -15.94
C SER A 117 -7.49 7.81 -16.36
N ILE A 118 -6.56 7.71 -15.41
CA ILE A 118 -5.33 6.95 -15.61
C ILE A 118 -5.35 5.66 -14.79
N VAL A 119 -4.61 4.67 -15.29
CA VAL A 119 -4.32 3.41 -14.62
C VAL A 119 -2.84 3.38 -14.28
N SER A 120 -2.55 3.00 -13.04
CA SER A 120 -1.20 2.72 -12.58
C SER A 120 -1.15 1.33 -11.95
N ILE A 121 0.01 0.69 -12.06
CA ILE A 121 0.30 -0.60 -11.45
C ILE A 121 1.64 -0.48 -10.69
N PRO A 122 1.74 -1.07 -9.49
CA PRO A 122 3.01 -1.15 -8.78
C PRO A 122 4.10 -1.77 -9.63
N SER A 123 5.34 -1.26 -9.56
CA SER A 123 6.45 -1.74 -10.39
C SER A 123 6.72 -3.24 -10.22
N ALA A 124 6.46 -3.78 -9.01
CA ALA A 124 6.59 -5.21 -8.72
C ALA A 124 5.64 -6.10 -9.57
N LEU A 125 4.53 -5.54 -10.06
CA LEU A 125 3.51 -6.23 -10.85
C LEU A 125 3.64 -5.96 -12.36
N ALA A 126 4.43 -4.96 -12.75
CA ALA A 126 4.68 -4.54 -14.14
C ALA A 126 5.84 -5.34 -14.80
N GLN A 127 5.76 -6.68 -14.76
CA GLN A 127 6.90 -7.56 -15.15
C GLN A 127 7.00 -7.87 -16.65
N GLY A 128 6.05 -7.40 -17.46
CA GLY A 128 6.00 -7.64 -18.89
C GLY A 128 6.89 -6.71 -19.68
N LYS A 129 6.79 -6.80 -21.01
CA LYS A 129 7.48 -5.88 -21.93
C LYS A 129 6.88 -4.48 -21.80
N ASP A 130 7.72 -3.45 -21.75
CA ASP A 130 7.30 -2.04 -21.69
C ASP A 130 6.38 -1.78 -20.47
N ASP A 131 6.72 -2.34 -19.31
CA ASP A 131 5.97 -2.26 -18.05
C ASP A 131 4.50 -2.74 -18.14
N ASN A 132 4.20 -3.64 -19.08
CA ASN A 132 2.88 -4.26 -19.16
C ASN A 132 2.68 -5.30 -18.05
N PRO A 133 1.46 -5.41 -17.49
CA PRO A 133 1.12 -6.52 -16.60
C PRO A 133 1.08 -7.85 -17.37
N THR A 134 1.53 -8.93 -16.74
CA THR A 134 1.48 -10.30 -17.30
C THR A 134 0.35 -11.15 -16.71
N ASP A 135 -0.18 -10.74 -15.55
CA ASP A 135 -1.28 -11.40 -14.86
C ASP A 135 -2.61 -11.15 -15.61
N PRO A 136 -3.31 -12.21 -16.07
CA PRO A 136 -4.61 -12.12 -16.70
C PRO A 136 -5.66 -11.34 -15.88
N GLU A 137 -5.70 -11.53 -14.56
CA GLU A 137 -6.67 -10.87 -13.69
C GLU A 137 -6.39 -9.36 -13.61
N LEU A 138 -5.11 -8.99 -13.57
CA LEU A 138 -4.68 -7.59 -13.55
C LEU A 138 -5.05 -6.88 -14.86
N ILE A 139 -4.87 -7.55 -16.01
CA ILE A 139 -5.29 -7.03 -17.32
C ILE A 139 -6.81 -6.88 -17.38
N GLU A 140 -7.56 -7.89 -16.97
CA GLU A 140 -9.03 -7.84 -16.92
C GLU A 140 -9.52 -6.68 -16.05
N THR A 141 -8.86 -6.49 -14.89
CA THR A 141 -9.14 -5.40 -13.97
C THR A 141 -8.95 -4.03 -14.60
N ALA A 142 -7.86 -3.84 -15.35
CA ALA A 142 -7.65 -2.60 -16.09
C ALA A 142 -8.80 -2.33 -17.06
N CYS A 143 -9.30 -3.38 -17.72
CA CYS A 143 -10.28 -3.26 -18.78
C CYS A 143 -11.70 -3.02 -18.29
N TYR A 144 -12.21 -3.80 -17.33
CA TYR A 144 -13.58 -3.58 -16.87
C TYR A 144 -13.73 -2.26 -16.11
N THR A 145 -12.71 -1.85 -15.35
CA THR A 145 -12.76 -0.59 -14.58
C THR A 145 -12.83 0.65 -15.47
N LEU A 146 -12.45 0.55 -16.75
CA LEU A 146 -12.64 1.64 -17.72
C LEU A 146 -14.12 2.01 -17.90
N LEU A 147 -15.04 1.05 -17.72
CA LEU A 147 -16.48 1.29 -17.85
C LEU A 147 -17.01 2.25 -16.77
N ALA A 148 -16.34 2.36 -15.62
CA ALA A 148 -16.70 3.29 -14.55
C ALA A 148 -16.24 4.74 -14.83
N GLU A 149 -15.39 4.97 -15.85
CA GLU A 149 -14.86 6.30 -16.17
C GLU A 149 -15.98 7.29 -16.54
N ASP A 150 -17.03 6.84 -17.23
CA ASP A 150 -18.14 7.71 -17.62
C ASP A 150 -18.83 8.36 -16.40
N TYR A 151 -19.05 7.56 -15.36
CA TYR A 151 -19.55 8.06 -14.09
C TYR A 151 -18.53 8.98 -13.41
N MET A 152 -17.25 8.58 -13.32
CA MET A 152 -16.22 9.39 -12.68
C MET A 152 -16.09 10.79 -13.32
N ARG A 153 -16.11 10.85 -14.67
CA ARG A 153 -16.10 12.10 -15.43
C ARG A 153 -17.35 12.93 -15.18
N THR A 154 -18.53 12.33 -15.37
CA THR A 154 -19.82 13.01 -15.21
C THR A 154 -19.98 13.55 -13.78
N LYS A 155 -19.54 12.78 -12.79
CA LYS A 155 -19.47 13.21 -11.39
C LYS A 155 -18.57 14.42 -11.25
N TYR A 156 -17.32 14.34 -11.73
CA TYR A 156 -16.35 15.44 -11.63
C TYR A 156 -16.90 16.74 -12.24
N GLU A 157 -17.50 16.66 -13.43
CA GLU A 157 -18.12 17.80 -14.12
C GLU A 157 -19.30 18.40 -13.33
N ASN A 158 -20.20 17.56 -12.81
CA ASN A 158 -21.34 18.02 -12.01
C ASN A 158 -20.93 18.58 -10.64
N ASP A 159 -19.79 18.15 -10.14
CA ASP A 159 -19.22 18.56 -8.86
C ASP A 159 -18.61 19.97 -8.91
N GLU A 160 -18.19 20.46 -10.08
CA GLU A 160 -17.54 21.78 -10.21
C GLU A 160 -18.37 22.91 -9.58
N ILE A 161 -19.68 22.98 -9.83
CA ILE A 161 -20.55 24.03 -9.28
C ILE A 161 -20.65 23.93 -7.75
N PHE A 162 -20.70 22.71 -7.21
CA PHE A 162 -20.81 22.50 -5.77
C PHE A 162 -19.53 22.94 -5.06
N TRP A 163 -18.36 22.51 -5.58
CA TRP A 163 -17.08 22.81 -4.95
C TRP A 163 -16.61 24.24 -5.17
N ASP A 164 -17.00 24.88 -6.28
CA ASP A 164 -16.78 26.31 -6.52
C ASP A 164 -17.42 27.18 -5.43
N SER A 165 -18.57 26.76 -4.86
CA SER A 165 -19.18 27.47 -3.72
C SER A 165 -18.31 27.50 -2.46
N TYR A 166 -17.36 26.56 -2.36
CA TYR A 166 -16.35 26.47 -1.30
C TYR A 166 -14.95 26.90 -1.79
N ASN A 167 -14.83 27.45 -2.99
CA ASN A 167 -13.55 27.85 -3.61
C ASN A 167 -12.49 26.72 -3.56
N VAL A 168 -12.92 25.48 -3.78
CA VAL A 168 -12.04 24.32 -3.92
C VAL A 168 -12.37 23.56 -5.20
N GLN A 169 -11.43 22.74 -5.65
CA GLN A 169 -11.66 21.84 -6.77
C GLN A 169 -12.53 20.63 -6.37
N PRO A 170 -13.20 20.00 -7.36
CA PRO A 170 -13.83 18.72 -7.15
C PRO A 170 -12.91 17.65 -6.56
N SER A 171 -13.53 16.81 -5.75
CA SER A 171 -12.96 15.60 -5.20
C SER A 171 -12.38 14.69 -6.28
N TRP A 172 -11.15 14.26 -6.05
CA TRP A 172 -10.57 13.18 -6.83
C TRP A 172 -11.31 11.89 -6.47
N THR A 173 -11.52 11.04 -7.46
CA THR A 173 -12.16 9.75 -7.27
C THR A 173 -11.30 8.65 -7.85
N TYR A 174 -11.28 7.50 -7.18
CA TYR A 174 -10.43 6.41 -7.61
C TYR A 174 -10.92 5.05 -7.12
N PHE A 175 -10.47 4.02 -7.83
CA PHE A 175 -10.63 2.61 -7.49
C PHE A 175 -9.24 1.98 -7.34
N GLY A 176 -8.99 1.40 -6.18
CA GLY A 176 -7.86 0.51 -5.95
C GLY A 176 -8.33 -0.93 -5.89
N ALA A 177 -7.79 -1.78 -6.76
CA ALA A 177 -8.11 -3.19 -6.80
C ALA A 177 -7.29 -3.99 -5.77
N HIS A 178 -7.80 -5.15 -5.33
CA HIS A 178 -7.07 -6.04 -4.42
C HIS A 178 -5.78 -6.61 -5.02
N ASN A 179 -5.66 -6.59 -6.35
CA ASN A 179 -4.48 -7.03 -7.09
C ASN A 179 -3.48 -5.88 -7.35
N GLY A 180 -3.69 -4.69 -6.76
CA GLY A 180 -2.75 -3.57 -6.81
C GLY A 180 -2.99 -2.59 -7.96
N LEU A 181 -3.88 -2.89 -8.91
CA LEU A 181 -4.26 -1.92 -9.94
C LEU A 181 -4.92 -0.69 -9.32
N PHE A 182 -4.56 0.49 -9.80
CA PHE A 182 -5.14 1.73 -9.34
C PHE A 182 -5.61 2.57 -10.52
N ARG A 183 -6.92 2.85 -10.57
CA ARG A 183 -7.53 3.75 -11.55
C ARG A 183 -8.01 5.02 -10.84
N LYS A 184 -7.64 6.20 -11.35
CA LYS A 184 -8.05 7.49 -10.78
C LYS A 184 -8.49 8.49 -11.85
N LEU A 185 -9.39 9.39 -11.47
CA LEU A 185 -9.78 10.58 -12.22
C LEU A 185 -9.76 11.78 -11.26
N PRO A 186 -9.15 12.92 -11.63
CA PRO A 186 -8.55 13.27 -12.93
C PRO A 186 -7.26 12.51 -13.26
N GLY A 187 -6.94 12.41 -14.55
CA GLY A 187 -5.70 11.84 -15.06
C GLY A 187 -4.53 12.79 -14.85
N THR A 188 -3.42 12.31 -14.28
CA THR A 188 -2.23 13.12 -14.02
C THR A 188 -0.96 12.41 -14.41
N VAL A 189 0.08 13.20 -14.64
CA VAL A 189 1.43 12.69 -14.89
C VAL A 189 2.06 12.24 -13.58
N ASP A 190 2.61 11.01 -13.55
CA ASP A 190 3.29 10.48 -12.37
C ASP A 190 4.79 10.82 -12.41
N GLU A 191 5.29 11.31 -11.26
CA GLU A 191 6.71 11.62 -11.03
C GLU A 191 7.56 10.36 -11.03
N GLU A 192 7.16 9.39 -10.21
CA GLU A 192 7.80 8.10 -10.09
C GLU A 192 6.83 6.98 -10.46
N CYS A 193 7.19 6.23 -11.51
CA CYS A 193 6.36 5.18 -12.08
C CYS A 193 6.26 3.97 -11.17
N GLY A 194 5.03 3.52 -10.89
CA GLY A 194 4.75 2.33 -10.10
C GLY A 194 5.11 2.42 -8.61
N ASN A 195 5.39 3.62 -8.09
CA ASN A 195 5.63 3.85 -6.66
C ASN A 195 4.32 3.93 -5.83
N TYR A 196 3.15 3.93 -6.48
CA TYR A 196 1.88 3.95 -5.79
C TYR A 196 1.22 2.56 -5.77
N ASP A 197 1.08 1.98 -4.58
CA ASP A 197 0.23 0.81 -4.34
C ASP A 197 -0.99 1.22 -3.49
N PRO A 198 -2.23 1.03 -3.98
CA PRO A 198 -3.43 1.38 -3.22
C PRO A 198 -3.62 0.51 -1.97
N ARG A 199 -3.12 -0.73 -1.98
CA ARG A 199 -3.32 -1.71 -0.89
C ARG A 199 -2.56 -1.32 0.37
N LEU A 200 -1.52 -0.48 0.21
CA LEU A 200 -0.70 0.05 1.30
C LEU A 200 -1.19 1.39 1.84
N ARG A 201 -2.42 1.79 1.53
CA ARG A 201 -2.96 3.10 1.91
C ARG A 201 -4.00 2.99 3.03
N PRO A 202 -4.02 3.97 3.96
CA PRO A 202 -5.00 3.98 5.05
C PRO A 202 -6.45 3.89 4.57
N TRP A 203 -6.81 4.60 3.49
CA TRP A 203 -8.18 4.60 2.96
C TRP A 203 -8.61 3.22 2.46
N PHE A 204 -7.68 2.44 1.90
CA PHE A 204 -7.93 1.08 1.41
C PHE A 204 -8.11 0.13 2.60
N VAL A 205 -7.20 0.18 3.57
CA VAL A 205 -7.26 -0.70 4.75
C VAL A 205 -8.46 -0.37 5.65
N ALA A 206 -8.83 0.91 5.78
CA ALA A 206 -10.00 1.33 6.55
C ALA A 206 -11.30 0.71 5.99
N ALA A 207 -11.51 0.82 4.67
CA ALA A 207 -12.70 0.28 4.02
C ALA A 207 -12.68 -1.24 3.84
N SER A 208 -11.51 -1.88 3.81
CA SER A 208 -11.41 -3.33 3.66
C SER A 208 -11.37 -4.09 4.98
N SER A 209 -11.08 -3.45 6.11
CA SER A 209 -10.95 -4.17 7.40
C SER A 209 -11.78 -3.61 8.55
N GLY A 210 -12.28 -2.37 8.44
CA GLY A 210 -12.87 -1.66 9.55
C GLY A 210 -11.90 -1.45 10.73
N PRO A 211 -12.41 -0.95 11.87
CA PRO A 211 -11.63 -0.80 13.10
C PRO A 211 -11.18 -2.16 13.67
N LYS A 212 -9.98 -2.20 14.25
CA LYS A 212 -9.37 -3.44 14.77
C LYS A 212 -8.31 -3.17 15.83
N ASP A 213 -8.09 -4.18 16.67
CA ASP A 213 -6.98 -4.27 17.60
C ASP A 213 -5.92 -5.21 17.01
N VAL A 214 -4.74 -4.68 16.73
CA VAL A 214 -3.65 -5.40 16.06
C VAL A 214 -2.47 -5.57 17.00
N VAL A 215 -1.99 -6.80 17.18
CA VAL A 215 -0.71 -7.06 17.85
C VAL A 215 0.27 -7.66 16.85
N LEU A 216 1.33 -6.90 16.57
CA LEU A 216 2.47 -7.39 15.78
C LEU A 216 3.41 -8.12 16.72
N VAL A 217 3.70 -9.39 16.46
CA VAL A 217 4.62 -10.21 17.25
C VAL A 217 5.79 -10.59 16.36
N LEU A 218 6.93 -9.95 16.61
CA LEU A 218 8.13 -10.01 15.76
C LEU A 218 9.19 -10.85 16.43
N ASP A 219 9.62 -11.90 15.72
CA ASP A 219 10.81 -12.67 16.08
C ASP A 219 12.06 -11.82 15.87
N VAL A 220 12.86 -11.70 16.93
CA VAL A 220 14.16 -11.02 16.89
C VAL A 220 15.28 -11.98 17.31
N SER A 221 15.09 -13.29 17.13
CA SER A 221 16.11 -14.30 17.39
C SER A 221 17.28 -14.22 16.41
N GLY A 222 18.41 -14.85 16.75
CA GLY A 222 19.64 -14.74 15.96
C GLY A 222 19.54 -15.25 14.51
N SER A 223 18.61 -16.16 14.22
CA SER A 223 18.40 -16.69 12.85
C SER A 223 17.75 -15.66 11.92
N MET A 224 17.11 -14.62 12.46
CA MET A 224 16.57 -13.50 11.69
C MET A 224 17.65 -12.63 11.02
N SER A 225 18.92 -12.76 11.44
CA SER A 225 20.06 -12.11 10.76
C SER A 225 20.35 -12.68 9.37
N ASP A 226 19.88 -13.90 9.09
CA ASP A 226 20.12 -14.57 7.83
C ASP A 226 19.26 -13.96 6.71
N TYR A 227 19.86 -13.82 5.53
CA TYR A 227 19.20 -13.45 4.26
C TYR A 227 18.31 -12.18 4.32
N GLY A 228 18.53 -11.27 5.28
CA GLY A 228 17.76 -10.02 5.39
C GLY A 228 16.35 -10.19 5.98
N ARG A 229 16.04 -11.34 6.62
CA ARG A 229 14.72 -11.61 7.20
C ARG A 229 14.29 -10.60 8.25
N MET A 230 15.23 -10.13 9.08
CA MET A 230 14.95 -9.09 10.07
C MET A 230 14.51 -7.78 9.40
N ASP A 231 15.18 -7.38 8.31
CA ASP A 231 14.81 -6.17 7.58
C ASP A 231 13.44 -6.33 6.91
N LEU A 232 13.17 -7.50 6.33
CA LEU A 232 11.86 -7.84 5.78
C LEU A 232 10.75 -7.78 6.84
N ALA A 233 10.98 -8.35 8.04
CA ALA A 233 10.02 -8.31 9.14
C ALA A 233 9.76 -6.88 9.64
N LYS A 234 10.81 -6.06 9.73
CA LYS A 234 10.68 -4.63 10.07
C LYS A 234 9.88 -3.88 9.02
N GLU A 235 10.18 -4.09 7.74
CA GLU A 235 9.46 -3.46 6.63
C GLU A 235 7.98 -3.87 6.65
N ALA A 236 7.68 -5.14 6.93
CA ALA A 236 6.32 -5.66 7.08
C ALA A 236 5.57 -4.91 8.20
N ALA A 237 6.17 -4.90 9.39
CA ALA A 237 5.60 -4.28 10.57
C ALA A 237 5.33 -2.79 10.36
N ILE A 238 6.31 -2.07 9.80
CA ILE A 238 6.20 -0.65 9.48
C ILE A 238 5.09 -0.42 8.45
N THR A 239 4.98 -1.28 7.45
CA THR A 239 3.94 -1.19 6.42
C THR A 239 2.55 -1.32 7.03
N VAL A 240 2.31 -2.33 7.87
CA VAL A 240 1.03 -2.44 8.60
C VAL A 240 0.76 -1.20 9.43
N ILE A 241 1.73 -0.74 10.24
CA ILE A 241 1.55 0.45 11.09
C ILE A 241 1.16 1.68 10.28
N LYS A 242 1.77 1.90 9.10
CA LYS A 242 1.45 3.02 8.21
C LYS A 242 0.01 2.96 7.68
N THR A 243 -0.55 1.76 7.49
CA THR A 243 -1.93 1.59 7.02
C THR A 243 -2.98 1.75 8.12
N LEU A 244 -2.60 1.68 9.39
CA LEU A 244 -3.54 1.81 10.50
C LEU A 244 -4.07 3.24 10.61
N THR A 245 -5.36 3.34 10.93
CA THR A 245 -6.09 4.58 11.13
C THR A 245 -6.25 4.90 12.61
N ILE A 246 -6.72 6.10 12.93
CA ILE A 246 -6.97 6.50 14.31
C ILE A 246 -8.03 5.66 15.05
N SER A 247 -8.83 4.90 14.32
CA SER A 247 -9.82 3.95 14.87
C SER A 247 -9.21 2.62 15.28
N ASP A 248 -7.98 2.34 14.86
CA ASP A 248 -7.24 1.14 15.18
C ASP A 248 -6.41 1.31 16.47
N ARG A 249 -6.13 0.17 17.12
CA ARG A 249 -5.23 0.05 18.26
C ARG A 249 -4.11 -0.90 17.89
N VAL A 250 -2.88 -0.61 18.32
CA VAL A 250 -1.71 -1.41 17.97
C VAL A 250 -0.74 -1.58 19.13
N ALA A 251 -0.16 -2.77 19.23
CA ALA A 251 1.04 -3.06 20.02
C ALA A 251 2.03 -3.83 19.15
N VAL A 252 3.32 -3.65 19.45
CA VAL A 252 4.41 -4.41 18.82
C VAL A 252 5.17 -5.11 19.92
N ILE A 253 5.22 -6.43 19.85
CA ILE A 253 5.93 -7.31 20.76
C ILE A 253 7.15 -7.85 20.01
N ALA A 254 8.33 -7.63 20.57
CA ALA A 254 9.55 -8.29 20.10
C ALA A 254 9.84 -9.49 21.01
N PHE A 255 10.22 -10.63 20.44
CA PHE A 255 10.56 -11.82 21.22
C PHE A 255 11.81 -12.54 20.72
N SER A 256 12.57 -13.07 21.67
CA SER A 256 13.67 -14.01 21.45
C SER A 256 13.69 -15.05 22.58
N ASP A 257 14.60 -14.95 23.55
CA ASP A 257 14.58 -15.75 24.78
C ASP A 257 13.39 -15.38 25.69
N TYR A 258 13.06 -14.08 25.70
CA TYR A 258 11.95 -13.44 26.40
C TYR A 258 11.19 -12.54 25.43
N ALA A 259 10.03 -12.02 25.85
CA ALA A 259 9.22 -11.10 25.05
C ALA A 259 9.01 -9.78 25.78
N TYR A 260 8.90 -8.69 25.03
CA TYR A 260 8.60 -7.36 25.55
C TYR A 260 7.87 -6.50 24.51
N GLN A 261 7.08 -5.54 24.99
CA GLN A 261 6.48 -4.52 24.12
C GLN A 261 7.54 -3.46 23.79
N VAL A 262 7.66 -3.07 22.52
CA VAL A 262 8.69 -2.11 22.07
C VAL A 262 8.44 -0.67 22.55
N LEU A 263 7.21 -0.40 22.97
CA LEU A 263 6.83 0.80 23.68
C LEU A 263 6.65 0.49 25.17
N PRO A 264 6.94 1.45 26.08
CA PRO A 264 6.82 1.24 27.52
C PRO A 264 5.38 1.10 28.00
N GLU A 265 4.39 1.49 27.18
CA GLU A 265 2.98 1.30 27.46
C GLU A 265 2.63 -0.19 27.51
N ASP A 266 1.96 -0.58 28.58
CA ASP A 266 1.50 -1.95 28.85
C ASP A 266 0.22 -2.35 28.10
N LEU A 267 -0.20 -1.53 27.14
CA LEU A 267 -1.50 -1.59 26.46
C LEU A 267 -1.28 -1.36 24.96
N LEU A 268 -2.28 -1.70 24.14
CA LEU A 268 -2.31 -1.26 22.76
C LEU A 268 -2.56 0.25 22.71
N VAL A 269 -1.69 0.95 21.99
CA VAL A 269 -1.80 2.39 21.78
C VAL A 269 -2.73 2.66 20.60
N ARG A 270 -3.48 3.76 20.64
CA ARG A 270 -4.24 4.21 19.48
C ARG A 270 -3.26 4.58 18.35
N ALA A 271 -3.55 4.19 17.11
CA ALA A 271 -2.69 4.45 15.95
C ALA A 271 -2.75 5.91 15.45
N THR A 272 -2.50 6.87 16.34
CA THR A 272 -2.27 8.27 15.97
C THR A 272 -0.94 8.41 15.23
N ASN A 273 -0.77 9.46 14.41
CA ASN A 273 0.50 9.71 13.72
C ASN A 273 1.71 9.77 14.69
N GLU A 274 1.53 10.34 15.87
CA GLU A 274 2.56 10.36 16.92
C GLU A 274 2.95 8.96 17.38
N ASN A 275 1.97 8.10 17.70
CA ASN A 275 2.25 6.74 18.15
C ASN A 275 2.78 5.85 17.02
N LYS A 276 2.27 6.04 15.78
CA LYS A 276 2.79 5.37 14.58
C LYS A 276 4.29 5.66 14.40
N ASN A 277 4.69 6.94 14.48
CA ASN A 277 6.10 7.32 14.37
C ASN A 277 6.96 6.72 15.49
N ARG A 278 6.49 6.77 16.74
CA ARG A 278 7.19 6.13 17.88
C ARG A 278 7.38 4.63 17.68
N LEU A 279 6.36 3.92 17.18
CA LEU A 279 6.45 2.50 16.88
C LEU A 279 7.44 2.21 15.75
N ILE A 280 7.40 3.00 14.67
CA ILE A 280 8.31 2.88 13.53
C ILE A 280 9.76 3.06 14.00
N ASP A 281 10.03 4.12 14.77
CA ASP A 281 11.36 4.40 15.32
C ASP A 281 11.87 3.25 16.21
N SER A 282 11.00 2.70 17.06
CA SER A 282 11.33 1.54 17.89
C SER A 282 11.59 0.27 17.07
N ILE A 283 10.78 0.00 16.04
CA ILE A 283 10.96 -1.17 15.16
C ILE A 283 12.29 -1.10 14.41
N GLN A 284 12.65 0.08 13.89
CA GLN A 284 13.92 0.28 13.18
C GLN A 284 15.13 -0.05 14.06
N GLN A 285 15.03 0.20 15.36
CA GLN A 285 16.08 -0.06 16.36
C GLN A 285 16.18 -1.52 16.81
N LEU A 286 15.23 -2.39 16.45
CA LEU A 286 15.29 -3.79 16.84
C LEU A 286 16.53 -4.46 16.25
N THR A 287 17.17 -5.33 17.03
CA THR A 287 18.33 -6.11 16.60
C THR A 287 18.06 -7.57 16.85
N ASP A 288 18.49 -8.42 15.93
CA ASP A 288 18.44 -9.87 16.09
C ASP A 288 19.41 -10.36 17.19
N GLY A 289 19.05 -11.47 17.82
CA GLY A 289 19.88 -12.14 18.83
C GLY A 289 19.08 -12.97 19.83
N GLY A 290 19.75 -13.96 20.42
CA GLY A 290 19.13 -14.87 21.40
C GLY A 290 18.44 -16.06 20.75
N ALA A 291 17.72 -16.83 21.58
CA ALA A 291 16.92 -17.98 21.13
C ALA A 291 15.54 -17.55 20.61
N THR A 292 14.68 -18.53 20.36
CA THR A 292 13.34 -18.35 19.76
C THR A 292 12.30 -19.00 20.67
N ASN A 293 11.53 -18.19 21.40
CA ASN A 293 10.54 -18.62 22.39
C ASN A 293 9.12 -18.13 22.06
N PHE A 294 8.37 -18.95 21.30
CA PHE A 294 7.01 -18.61 20.87
C PHE A 294 6.05 -18.39 22.04
N HIS A 295 6.16 -19.21 23.09
CA HIS A 295 5.30 -19.10 24.27
C HIS A 295 5.41 -17.71 24.91
N ALA A 296 6.64 -17.18 25.07
CA ALA A 296 6.84 -15.85 25.63
C ALA A 296 6.20 -14.77 24.75
N GLY A 297 6.37 -14.86 23.43
CA GLY A 297 5.78 -13.93 22.46
C GLY A 297 4.26 -13.90 22.54
N PHE A 298 3.60 -15.06 22.51
CA PHE A 298 2.15 -15.15 22.60
C PHE A 298 1.61 -14.74 23.97
N GLN A 299 2.27 -15.13 25.06
CA GLN A 299 1.86 -14.70 26.41
C GLN A 299 1.84 -13.17 26.52
N GLN A 300 2.92 -12.51 26.09
CA GLN A 300 3.00 -11.05 26.14
C GLN A 300 1.96 -10.38 25.23
N ALA A 301 1.65 -10.98 24.07
CA ALA A 301 0.60 -10.50 23.17
C ALA A 301 -0.79 -10.55 23.81
N PHE A 302 -1.16 -11.69 24.42
CA PHE A 302 -2.44 -11.83 25.11
C PHE A 302 -2.54 -10.97 26.37
N ASP A 303 -1.45 -10.84 27.14
CA ASP A 303 -1.41 -9.95 28.31
C ASP A 303 -1.65 -8.49 27.92
N ALA A 304 -1.07 -8.02 26.80
CA ALA A 304 -1.30 -6.67 26.29
C ALA A 304 -2.74 -6.47 25.80
N LEU A 305 -3.29 -7.45 25.07
CA LEU A 305 -4.68 -7.42 24.59
C LEU A 305 -5.68 -7.38 25.75
N GLU A 306 -5.51 -8.24 26.74
CA GLU A 306 -6.44 -8.35 27.86
C GLU A 306 -6.44 -7.11 28.73
N ARG A 307 -5.26 -6.59 29.08
CA ARG A 307 -5.18 -5.32 29.82
C ARG A 307 -5.83 -4.17 29.04
N THR A 308 -5.73 -4.18 27.72
CA THR A 308 -6.36 -3.18 26.84
C THR A 308 -7.88 -3.32 26.83
N ILE A 309 -8.38 -4.55 26.72
CA ILE A 309 -9.82 -4.86 26.71
C ILE A 309 -10.44 -4.55 28.07
N GLU A 310 -9.80 -4.94 29.17
CA GLU A 310 -10.26 -4.70 30.54
C GLU A 310 -10.37 -3.21 30.90
N GLN A 311 -9.51 -2.38 30.31
CA GLN A 311 -9.52 -0.93 30.50
C GLN A 311 -10.44 -0.20 29.52
N GLU A 312 -11.21 -0.93 28.70
CA GLU A 312 -12.08 -0.38 27.65
C GLU A 312 -11.32 0.51 26.66
N TYR A 313 -10.03 0.22 26.47
CA TYR A 313 -9.15 0.91 25.54
C TYR A 313 -8.98 0.13 24.22
N THR A 314 -10.02 -0.54 23.78
CA THR A 314 -10.09 -1.30 22.51
C THR A 314 -10.70 -0.45 21.39
N SER A 315 -10.50 -0.84 20.13
CA SER A 315 -11.29 -0.39 18.97
C SER A 315 -12.76 -0.84 19.07
N GLY A 316 -13.03 -1.88 19.86
CA GLY A 316 -14.37 -2.45 20.03
C GLY A 316 -14.73 -3.52 19.01
N CYS A 317 -13.84 -3.83 18.06
CA CYS A 317 -14.08 -4.70 16.91
C CYS A 317 -13.12 -5.92 16.88
N ASN A 318 -12.65 -6.31 15.70
CA ASN A 318 -11.89 -7.54 15.48
C ASN A 318 -10.50 -7.46 16.11
N VAL A 319 -10.00 -8.60 16.59
CA VAL A 319 -8.65 -8.73 17.14
C VAL A 319 -7.81 -9.56 16.19
N ALA A 320 -6.65 -9.03 15.79
CA ALA A 320 -5.69 -9.71 14.93
C ALA A 320 -4.32 -9.78 15.60
N ILE A 321 -3.73 -10.97 15.67
CA ILE A 321 -2.33 -11.15 16.03
C ILE A 321 -1.57 -11.51 14.75
N LEU A 322 -0.56 -10.73 14.39
CA LEU A 322 0.29 -10.95 13.22
C LEU A 322 1.65 -11.41 13.73
N PHE A 323 1.92 -12.69 13.61
CA PHE A 323 3.10 -13.36 14.13
C PHE A 323 4.11 -13.62 13.00
N MET A 324 5.29 -13.01 13.09
CA MET A 324 6.34 -13.10 12.06
C MET A 324 7.57 -13.78 12.64
N THR A 325 8.02 -14.86 12.02
CA THR A 325 9.16 -15.67 12.48
C THR A 325 9.78 -16.43 11.32
N ASP A 326 11.05 -16.80 11.44
CA ASP A 326 11.66 -17.81 10.59
C ASP A 326 11.51 -19.23 11.16
N GLY A 327 10.62 -19.41 12.15
CA GLY A 327 10.02 -20.68 12.52
C GLY A 327 10.83 -21.56 13.48
N VAL A 328 12.16 -21.42 13.56
CA VAL A 328 12.96 -22.41 14.30
C VAL A 328 12.95 -22.14 15.81
N ARG A 329 12.00 -22.76 16.52
CA ARG A 329 11.96 -22.72 17.99
C ARG A 329 13.22 -23.35 18.57
N THR A 330 13.94 -22.59 19.40
CA THR A 330 15.18 -23.02 20.05
C THR A 330 15.11 -22.96 21.58
N ALA A 331 14.03 -22.39 22.14
CA ALA A 331 13.81 -22.28 23.57
C ALA A 331 12.32 -22.34 23.95
N GLY A 332 12.04 -22.41 25.25
CA GLY A 332 10.68 -22.41 25.80
C GLY A 332 9.95 -23.76 25.72
N PRO A 333 8.65 -23.77 26.02
CA PRO A 333 7.77 -24.93 25.91
C PRO A 333 7.63 -25.49 24.49
N GLU A 334 7.18 -26.74 24.37
CA GLU A 334 6.89 -27.38 23.08
C GLU A 334 5.64 -26.78 22.40
N THR A 335 5.46 -27.06 21.11
CA THR A 335 4.34 -26.54 20.29
C THR A 335 2.98 -26.82 20.91
N ASP A 336 2.77 -27.99 21.50
CA ASP A 336 1.50 -28.35 22.16
C ASP A 336 1.15 -27.40 23.32
N GLU A 337 2.15 -26.95 24.09
CA GLU A 337 1.95 -26.01 25.19
C GLU A 337 1.68 -24.60 24.67
N VAL A 338 2.34 -24.20 23.57
CA VAL A 338 2.06 -22.93 22.88
C VAL A 338 0.63 -22.92 22.34
N LEU A 339 0.20 -24.02 21.71
CA LEU A 339 -1.17 -24.18 21.21
C LEU A 339 -2.19 -24.17 22.36
N SER A 340 -1.88 -24.80 23.50
CA SER A 340 -2.76 -24.73 24.69
C SER A 340 -2.92 -23.28 25.16
N LEU A 341 -1.82 -22.53 25.30
CA LEU A 341 -1.86 -21.12 25.68
C LEU A 341 -2.73 -20.30 24.73
N ILE A 342 -2.55 -20.49 23.42
CA ILE A 342 -3.28 -19.78 22.37
C ILE A 342 -4.77 -20.12 22.43
N ASN A 343 -5.13 -21.40 22.46
CA ASN A 343 -6.51 -21.84 22.50
C ASN A 343 -7.23 -21.38 23.78
N ASP A 344 -6.56 -21.47 24.94
CA ASP A 344 -7.12 -21.02 26.21
C ASP A 344 -7.34 -19.50 26.22
N SER A 345 -6.37 -18.73 25.71
CA SER A 345 -6.45 -17.26 25.68
C SER A 345 -7.47 -16.77 24.68
N THR A 346 -7.50 -17.32 23.46
CA THR A 346 -8.52 -16.98 22.45
C THR A 346 -9.93 -17.34 22.91
N GLN A 347 -10.13 -18.53 23.51
CA GLN A 347 -11.42 -18.92 24.08
C GLN A 347 -11.84 -17.99 25.22
N ARG A 348 -10.89 -17.59 26.07
CA ARG A 348 -11.15 -16.66 27.17
C ARG A 348 -11.55 -15.27 26.67
N LEU A 349 -10.88 -14.73 25.66
CA LEU A 349 -11.26 -13.46 25.02
C LEU A 349 -12.66 -13.53 24.39
N ALA A 350 -12.97 -14.63 23.72
CA ALA A 350 -14.29 -14.85 23.11
C ALA A 350 -15.39 -14.95 24.17
N THR A 351 -15.17 -15.70 25.25
CA THR A 351 -16.21 -15.98 26.27
C THR A 351 -16.42 -14.84 27.27
N LEU A 352 -15.35 -14.18 27.71
CA LEU A 352 -15.43 -13.11 28.71
C LEU A 352 -15.71 -11.74 28.10
N TYR A 353 -15.17 -11.49 26.90
CA TYR A 353 -15.18 -10.15 26.29
C TYR A 353 -15.88 -10.08 24.94
N ASN A 354 -16.41 -11.21 24.42
CA ASN A 354 -16.98 -11.29 23.07
C ASN A 354 -16.01 -10.77 22.00
N ARG A 355 -14.74 -11.17 22.13
CA ARG A 355 -13.65 -10.82 21.22
C ARG A 355 -13.12 -12.07 20.53
N ASP A 356 -13.52 -12.25 19.28
CA ASP A 356 -12.97 -13.27 18.41
C ASP A 356 -11.57 -12.83 17.93
N THR A 357 -10.57 -13.68 18.15
CA THR A 357 -9.16 -13.37 17.90
C THR A 357 -8.64 -14.26 16.79
N LYS A 358 -8.14 -13.65 15.70
CA LYS A 358 -7.54 -14.36 14.57
C LYS A 358 -6.04 -14.21 14.60
N ILE A 359 -5.30 -15.31 14.42
CA ILE A 359 -3.84 -15.30 14.38
C ILE A 359 -3.36 -15.55 12.95
N PHE A 360 -2.70 -14.56 12.40
CA PHE A 360 -2.03 -14.62 11.11
C PHE A 360 -0.56 -14.89 11.35
N THR A 361 -0.03 -15.92 10.71
CA THR A 361 1.37 -16.32 10.91
C THR A 361 2.14 -16.23 9.60
N PHE A 362 3.30 -15.60 9.63
CA PHE A 362 4.16 -15.38 8.48
C PHE A 362 5.48 -16.11 8.72
N SER A 363 5.75 -17.14 7.92
CA SER A 363 7.02 -17.86 7.96
C SER A 363 7.99 -17.23 6.99
N LEU A 364 9.04 -16.61 7.51
CA LEU A 364 10.05 -15.89 6.74
C LEU A 364 11.19 -16.83 6.34
N GLY A 365 11.35 -17.01 5.03
CA GLY A 365 12.43 -17.77 4.43
C GLY A 365 12.09 -19.23 4.12
N ALA A 366 12.86 -19.81 3.20
CA ALA A 366 12.62 -21.16 2.71
C ALA A 366 12.90 -22.26 3.75
N GLN A 367 13.73 -21.96 4.75
CA GLN A 367 14.15 -22.90 5.79
C GLN A 367 13.32 -22.80 7.06
N ALA A 368 12.28 -21.96 7.07
CA ALA A 368 11.49 -21.76 8.27
C ALA A 368 10.74 -23.04 8.68
N ASP A 369 10.58 -23.26 9.99
CA ASP A 369 9.63 -24.27 10.47
C ASP A 369 8.21 -23.79 10.19
N ARG A 370 7.61 -24.39 9.15
CA ARG A 370 6.27 -24.07 8.67
C ARG A 370 5.18 -24.79 9.45
N LEU A 371 5.51 -25.89 10.13
CA LEU A 371 4.50 -26.77 10.73
C LEU A 371 3.87 -26.09 11.95
N ALA A 372 4.69 -25.62 12.89
CA ALA A 372 4.20 -24.98 14.10
C ALA A 372 3.39 -23.70 13.81
N THR A 373 3.89 -22.83 12.93
CA THR A 373 3.19 -21.60 12.53
C THR A 373 1.87 -21.90 11.83
N LYS A 374 1.84 -22.89 10.94
CA LYS A 374 0.62 -23.33 10.26
C LYS A 374 -0.39 -23.88 11.25
N GLU A 375 0.02 -24.75 12.17
CA GLU A 375 -0.87 -25.29 13.21
C GLU A 375 -1.50 -24.20 14.07
N ILE A 376 -0.71 -23.16 14.43
CA ILE A 376 -1.21 -21.99 15.16
C ILE A 376 -2.29 -21.25 14.37
N ALA A 377 -2.05 -20.91 13.09
CA ALA A 377 -3.04 -20.25 12.26
C ALA A 377 -4.30 -21.10 12.05
N CYS A 378 -4.14 -22.42 11.82
CA CYS A 378 -5.24 -23.35 11.67
C CYS A 378 -6.11 -23.41 12.93
N SER A 379 -5.50 -23.45 14.12
CA SER A 379 -6.23 -23.55 15.41
C SER A 379 -7.10 -22.35 15.76
N THR A 380 -6.82 -21.18 15.15
CA THR A 380 -7.48 -19.91 15.48
C THR A 380 -8.34 -19.35 14.34
N ASN A 381 -8.67 -20.18 13.34
CA ASN A 381 -9.34 -19.75 12.11
C ASN A 381 -8.62 -18.59 11.39
N GLY A 382 -7.29 -18.52 11.57
CA GLY A 382 -6.43 -17.57 10.90
C GLY A 382 -5.83 -18.13 9.61
N ILE A 383 -4.89 -17.37 9.05
CA ILE A 383 -4.22 -17.68 7.78
C ILE A 383 -2.72 -17.71 8.00
N TRP A 384 -2.08 -18.78 7.51
CA TRP A 384 -0.63 -18.88 7.43
C TRP A 384 -0.17 -18.52 6.03
N THR A 385 0.90 -17.72 5.95
CA THR A 385 1.49 -17.27 4.69
C THR A 385 3.00 -17.57 4.70
N PRO A 386 3.52 -18.35 3.74
CA PRO A 386 4.95 -18.46 3.51
C PRO A 386 5.47 -17.20 2.81
N VAL A 387 6.62 -16.68 3.24
CA VAL A 387 7.28 -15.53 2.62
C VAL A 387 8.69 -15.95 2.22
N GLY A 388 9.01 -15.95 0.94
CA GLY A 388 10.35 -16.30 0.47
C GLY A 388 11.42 -15.26 0.83
N ASP A 389 12.68 -15.69 0.97
CA ASP A 389 13.82 -14.80 1.29
C ASP A 389 14.07 -13.73 0.20
N PHE A 390 13.53 -13.93 -1.01
CA PHE A 390 13.66 -13.02 -2.15
C PHE A 390 12.31 -12.57 -2.72
N ASP A 391 11.21 -12.95 -2.06
CA ASP A 391 9.89 -12.52 -2.50
C ASP A 391 9.68 -11.07 -2.04
N GLY A 392 9.85 -10.14 -2.97
CA GLY A 392 9.65 -8.70 -2.74
C GLY A 392 8.18 -8.28 -2.58
N ASP A 393 7.22 -9.22 -2.70
CA ASP A 393 5.79 -8.91 -2.53
C ASP A 393 5.33 -9.08 -1.08
N LEU A 394 5.95 -8.27 -0.22
CA LEU A 394 5.54 -8.10 1.17
C LEU A 394 4.06 -7.65 1.27
N VAL A 395 3.58 -6.91 0.28
CA VAL A 395 2.20 -6.44 0.19
C VAL A 395 1.23 -7.60 0.03
N GLY A 396 1.54 -8.52 -0.89
CA GLY A 396 0.78 -9.75 -1.09
C GLY A 396 0.79 -10.64 0.14
N ALA A 397 1.96 -10.78 0.80
CA ALA A 397 2.06 -11.57 2.02
C ALA A 397 1.14 -11.03 3.13
N MET A 398 1.15 -9.72 3.35
CA MET A 398 0.34 -9.07 4.37
C MET A 398 -1.13 -8.87 3.95
N ALA A 399 -1.47 -9.16 2.70
CA ALA A 399 -2.83 -8.98 2.19
C ALA A 399 -3.87 -9.87 2.87
N SER A 400 -3.44 -11.02 3.38
CA SER A 400 -4.33 -12.05 3.91
C SER A 400 -5.23 -11.56 5.05
N TYR A 401 -4.72 -10.67 5.92
CA TYR A 401 -5.50 -10.26 7.09
C TYR A 401 -6.64 -9.31 6.74
N TYR A 402 -6.41 -8.32 5.88
CA TYR A 402 -7.49 -7.42 5.48
C TYR A 402 -8.44 -8.12 4.50
N LYS A 403 -7.98 -9.06 3.67
CA LYS A 403 -8.87 -9.87 2.81
C LYS A 403 -9.87 -10.67 3.64
N LEU A 404 -9.45 -11.28 4.75
CA LEU A 404 -10.35 -11.98 5.66
C LEU A 404 -11.42 -11.02 6.23
N PHE A 405 -11.00 -9.84 6.69
CA PHE A 405 -11.92 -8.85 7.24
C PHE A 405 -12.83 -8.23 6.19
N ALA A 406 -12.38 -8.07 4.95
CA ALA A 406 -13.17 -7.51 3.87
C ALA A 406 -14.41 -8.36 3.57
N LEU A 407 -14.28 -9.69 3.61
CA LEU A 407 -15.42 -10.58 3.41
C LEU A 407 -16.52 -10.39 4.45
N GLY A 408 -16.16 -10.01 5.67
CA GLY A 408 -17.13 -9.70 6.73
C GLY A 408 -17.87 -8.37 6.55
N LEU A 409 -17.52 -7.58 5.52
CA LEU A 409 -18.20 -6.36 5.12
C LEU A 409 -19.05 -6.55 3.85
N GLY A 410 -19.00 -7.73 3.23
CA GLY A 410 -19.65 -8.02 1.95
C GLY A 410 -21.16 -7.77 1.96
N ASP A 411 -21.85 -8.04 3.05
CA ASP A 411 -23.31 -7.88 3.16
C ASP A 411 -23.76 -6.43 3.39
N ASP A 412 -22.84 -5.52 3.72
CA ASP A 412 -23.18 -4.14 4.03
C ASP A 412 -23.05 -3.24 2.79
N THR A 413 -24.20 -2.79 2.29
CA THR A 413 -24.29 -1.89 1.13
C THR A 413 -24.19 -0.41 1.50
N GLU A 414 -24.11 -0.06 2.78
CA GLU A 414 -24.04 1.34 3.23
C GLU A 414 -22.72 1.65 3.94
N PHE A 415 -21.86 0.64 4.13
CA PHE A 415 -20.58 0.83 4.80
C PHE A 415 -19.66 1.77 4.00
N THR A 416 -19.23 2.83 4.67
CA THR A 416 -18.12 3.68 4.23
C THR A 416 -17.15 3.90 5.39
N ALA A 417 -15.89 4.16 5.06
CA ALA A 417 -14.83 4.42 6.03
C ALA A 417 -14.23 5.80 5.79
N TRP A 418 -14.16 6.59 6.86
CA TRP A 418 -13.42 7.84 6.90
C TRP A 418 -12.06 7.63 7.56
N VAL A 419 -11.02 8.19 6.94
CA VAL A 419 -9.68 8.27 7.51
C VAL A 419 -9.42 9.64 8.12
N GLU A 420 -8.52 9.73 9.10
CA GLU A 420 -8.09 11.02 9.62
C GLU A 420 -7.40 11.87 8.54
N PRO A 421 -7.41 13.21 8.65
CA PRO A 421 -6.75 14.06 7.67
C PRO A 421 -5.25 13.74 7.50
N TYR A 422 -4.81 13.65 6.25
CA TYR A 422 -3.45 13.32 5.86
C TYR A 422 -3.05 14.07 4.59
N GLU A 423 -1.77 14.03 4.26
CA GLU A 423 -1.24 14.63 3.03
C GLU A 423 -1.46 13.71 1.83
N PHE A 424 -2.17 14.19 0.80
CA PHE A 424 -2.43 13.42 -0.41
C PHE A 424 -1.16 13.20 -1.24
N PHE A 425 -1.05 12.01 -1.85
CA PHE A 425 0.17 11.57 -2.53
C PHE A 425 0.57 12.48 -3.69
N TRP A 426 -0.38 12.89 -4.54
CA TRP A 426 -0.11 13.70 -5.73
C TRP A 426 -0.09 15.20 -5.45
N THR A 427 -1.13 15.74 -4.80
CA THR A 427 -1.27 17.20 -4.62
C THR A 427 -0.43 17.73 -3.46
N LYS A 428 0.06 16.86 -2.56
CA LYS A 428 0.72 17.24 -1.30
C LYS A 428 -0.15 18.14 -0.41
N LYS A 429 -1.45 18.22 -0.69
CA LYS A 429 -2.41 18.96 0.11
C LYS A 429 -2.92 18.13 1.26
N MET A 430 -3.29 18.80 2.34
CA MET A 430 -4.03 18.18 3.43
C MET A 430 -5.46 17.90 2.99
N GLY A 431 -5.89 16.66 3.17
CA GLY A 431 -7.22 16.21 2.84
C GLY A 431 -7.63 15.02 3.67
N THR A 432 -8.83 14.53 3.41
CA THR A 432 -9.39 13.32 4.00
C THR A 432 -10.03 12.49 2.90
N THR A 433 -10.13 11.18 3.11
CA THR A 433 -10.71 10.27 2.12
C THR A 433 -11.91 9.56 2.74
N ASN A 434 -13.01 9.47 2.00
CA ASN A 434 -14.08 8.51 2.25
C ASN A 434 -13.90 7.33 1.29
N SER A 435 -14.08 6.12 1.77
CA SER A 435 -13.90 4.92 0.97
C SER A 435 -14.97 3.87 1.23
N ALA A 436 -15.25 3.03 0.22
CA ALA A 436 -16.19 1.91 0.33
C ALA A 436 -15.61 0.65 -0.34
N PRO A 437 -15.78 -0.53 0.26
CA PRO A 437 -15.36 -1.79 -0.35
C PRO A 437 -16.27 -2.17 -1.52
N VAL A 438 -15.68 -2.77 -2.55
CA VAL A 438 -16.33 -3.22 -3.80
C VAL A 438 -16.36 -4.73 -3.81
N PHE A 439 -17.52 -5.32 -4.14
CA PHE A 439 -17.68 -6.77 -4.20
C PHE A 439 -18.33 -7.26 -5.50
N ASP A 440 -17.96 -8.46 -5.94
CA ASP A 440 -18.82 -9.27 -6.80
C ASP A 440 -19.85 -9.96 -5.91
N ARG A 441 -21.08 -9.43 -5.94
CA ARG A 441 -22.23 -9.92 -5.16
C ARG A 441 -22.98 -11.07 -5.83
N SER A 442 -22.51 -11.56 -6.98
CA SER A 442 -23.12 -12.70 -7.67
C SER A 442 -22.75 -14.06 -7.07
N VAL A 443 -21.78 -14.07 -6.15
CA VAL A 443 -21.22 -15.24 -5.45
C VAL A 443 -21.36 -15.10 -3.93
N ASP A 444 -21.23 -16.22 -3.21
CA ASP A 444 -21.38 -16.30 -1.75
C ASP A 444 -20.15 -16.96 -1.07
N PRO A 445 -19.42 -16.25 -0.18
CA PRO A 445 -19.63 -14.85 0.20
C PRO A 445 -19.37 -13.91 -0.99
N PRO A 446 -19.82 -12.64 -0.92
CA PRO A 446 -19.45 -11.63 -1.89
C PRO A 446 -17.92 -11.54 -2.03
N LEU A 447 -17.42 -11.68 -3.26
CA LEU A 447 -15.99 -11.69 -3.55
C LEU A 447 -15.44 -10.26 -3.51
N PHE A 448 -14.44 -10.01 -2.68
CA PHE A 448 -13.82 -8.68 -2.54
C PHE A 448 -12.98 -8.31 -3.77
N LEU A 449 -13.36 -7.23 -4.47
CA LEU A 449 -12.70 -6.73 -5.69
C LEU A 449 -11.70 -5.60 -5.42
N GLY A 450 -11.93 -4.81 -4.39
CA GLY A 450 -11.11 -3.64 -4.08
C GLY A 450 -11.87 -2.59 -3.30
N VAL A 451 -11.42 -1.34 -3.39
CA VAL A 451 -11.97 -0.21 -2.65
C VAL A 451 -12.08 0.99 -3.60
N VAL A 452 -13.26 1.62 -3.60
CA VAL A 452 -13.45 2.95 -4.20
C VAL A 452 -13.26 4.03 -3.14
N ALA A 453 -12.86 5.21 -3.57
CA ALA A 453 -12.63 6.32 -2.67
C ALA A 453 -12.83 7.67 -3.35
N SER A 454 -13.22 8.65 -2.53
CA SER A 454 -13.36 10.05 -2.88
C SER A 454 -12.58 10.91 -1.89
N ASP A 455 -11.71 11.77 -2.41
CA ASP A 455 -10.91 12.69 -1.64
C ASP A 455 -11.63 14.00 -1.36
N VAL A 456 -11.35 14.63 -0.23
CA VAL A 456 -11.83 15.98 0.09
C VAL A 456 -10.67 16.79 0.63
N HIS A 457 -10.35 17.90 -0.02
CA HIS A 457 -9.38 18.84 0.51
C HIS A 457 -9.88 19.48 1.80
N MET A 458 -9.00 19.63 2.78
CA MET A 458 -9.37 20.22 4.05
C MET A 458 -9.78 21.69 3.92
N ASP A 459 -9.30 22.39 2.89
CA ASP A 459 -9.61 23.78 2.55
C ASP A 459 -11.13 24.07 2.60
N ALA A 460 -11.98 23.13 2.15
CA ALA A 460 -13.44 23.26 2.19
C ALA A 460 -13.97 23.32 3.64
N PHE A 461 -13.48 22.44 4.50
CA PHE A 461 -13.88 22.41 5.92
C PHE A 461 -13.30 23.59 6.68
N GLU A 462 -12.07 24.01 6.37
CA GLU A 462 -11.45 25.19 6.99
C GLU A 462 -12.25 26.46 6.66
N GLN A 463 -12.72 26.61 5.43
CA GLN A 463 -13.55 27.74 5.00
C GLN A 463 -14.90 27.76 5.72
N VAL A 464 -15.58 26.62 5.83
CA VAL A 464 -16.90 26.53 6.47
C VAL A 464 -16.79 26.70 7.99
N LEU A 465 -15.81 26.07 8.64
CA LEU A 465 -15.69 26.05 10.10
C LEU A 465 -14.87 27.20 10.67
N GLY A 466 -13.99 27.82 9.87
CA GLY A 466 -12.99 28.78 10.36
C GLY A 466 -11.97 28.15 11.31
N GLU A 467 -11.75 26.84 11.21
CA GLU A 467 -10.82 26.05 12.03
C GLU A 467 -9.71 25.47 11.15
N ASN A 468 -8.48 25.37 11.68
CA ASN A 468 -7.38 24.74 10.95
C ASN A 468 -7.56 23.21 10.87
N ALA A 469 -7.18 22.62 9.74
CA ALA A 469 -7.24 21.20 9.43
C ALA A 469 -6.53 20.30 10.45
N GLN A 470 -5.42 20.79 11.03
CA GLN A 470 -4.62 20.09 12.03
C GLN A 470 -5.12 20.33 13.46
N SER A 471 -6.20 21.08 13.65
CA SER A 471 -6.74 21.33 14.97
C SER A 471 -7.29 20.05 15.60
N SER A 472 -7.14 19.94 16.92
CA SER A 472 -7.69 18.80 17.67
C SER A 472 -9.20 18.68 17.55
N THR A 473 -9.92 19.79 17.36
CA THR A 473 -11.37 19.79 17.13
C THR A 473 -11.73 19.18 15.79
N MET A 474 -10.99 19.53 14.72
CA MET A 474 -11.16 18.94 13.40
C MET A 474 -10.90 17.43 13.44
N LEU A 475 -9.77 17.00 14.02
CA LEU A 475 -9.43 15.59 14.16
C LEU A 475 -10.52 14.81 14.91
N GLN A 476 -11.07 15.38 15.99
CA GLN A 476 -12.16 14.76 16.75
C GLN A 476 -13.45 14.57 15.95
N ARG A 477 -13.67 15.33 14.87
CA ARG A 477 -14.82 15.12 13.97
C ARG A 477 -14.63 13.84 13.18
N PHE A 478 -13.47 13.68 12.55
CA PHE A 478 -13.15 12.48 11.77
C PHE A 478 -13.04 11.22 12.63
N ILE A 479 -12.52 11.33 13.85
CA ILE A 479 -12.57 10.22 14.83
C ILE A 479 -14.01 9.76 15.07
N ARG A 480 -14.99 10.67 15.12
CA ARG A 480 -16.42 10.33 15.31
C ARG A 480 -17.10 9.84 14.03
N LEU A 481 -16.57 10.14 12.86
CA LEU A 481 -17.07 9.59 11.60
C LEU A 481 -16.54 8.19 11.37
N SER A 482 -15.34 7.91 11.86
CA SER A 482 -14.68 6.61 11.78
C SER A 482 -15.27 5.55 12.74
N THR A 483 -16.56 5.67 13.10
CA THR A 483 -17.18 4.87 14.17
C THR A 483 -17.63 3.48 13.69
N ALA A 484 -16.90 2.47 14.16
CA ALA A 484 -17.32 1.15 14.68
C ALA A 484 -18.44 0.36 13.97
N GLN A 485 -18.37 0.20 12.65
CA GLN A 485 -18.96 -1.01 12.07
C GLN A 485 -17.90 -2.10 11.96
N CYS A 486 -18.04 -3.12 12.81
CA CYS A 486 -17.12 -4.24 12.84
C CYS A 486 -17.52 -5.25 11.75
N PRO A 487 -16.57 -5.72 10.91
CA PRO A 487 -16.82 -6.82 9.99
C PRO A 487 -17.35 -8.05 10.72
N LYS A 488 -18.40 -8.66 10.20
CA LYS A 488 -18.94 -9.93 10.72
C LYS A 488 -18.42 -11.07 9.85
N ILE A 489 -17.41 -11.77 10.34
CA ILE A 489 -16.80 -12.88 9.61
C ILE A 489 -17.63 -14.13 9.85
N ASP A 490 -18.46 -14.51 8.88
CA ASP A 490 -19.23 -15.75 8.89
C ASP A 490 -18.87 -16.56 7.64
N LEU A 491 -17.74 -17.28 7.72
CA LEU A 491 -17.23 -18.10 6.62
C LEU A 491 -17.36 -19.57 6.99
N SER A 492 -17.80 -20.38 6.03
CA SER A 492 -17.68 -21.83 6.14
C SER A 492 -16.21 -22.27 6.14
N ASP A 493 -15.94 -23.45 6.70
CA ASP A 493 -14.59 -24.02 6.71
C ASP A 493 -13.97 -24.08 5.30
N CYS A 494 -14.77 -24.42 4.28
CA CYS A 494 -14.30 -24.43 2.89
C CYS A 494 -13.96 -23.04 2.36
N GLN A 495 -14.74 -22.01 2.67
CA GLN A 495 -14.43 -20.64 2.24
C GLN A 495 -13.14 -20.14 2.91
N LEU A 496 -12.95 -20.44 4.20
CA LEU A 496 -11.70 -20.11 4.90
C LEU A 496 -10.49 -20.86 4.31
N GLU A 497 -10.65 -22.13 3.92
CA GLU A 497 -9.61 -22.88 3.20
C GLU A 497 -9.25 -22.25 1.85
N GLY A 498 -10.24 -21.69 1.14
CA GLY A 498 -9.98 -20.93 -0.09
C GLY A 498 -9.09 -19.72 0.14
N LEU A 499 -9.28 -19.00 1.24
CA LEU A 499 -8.43 -17.84 1.58
C LEU A 499 -7.01 -18.27 1.93
N ARG A 500 -6.88 -19.38 2.65
CA ARG A 500 -5.57 -19.98 2.94
C ARG A 500 -4.87 -20.39 1.65
N TYR A 501 -5.61 -21.01 0.73
CA TYR A 501 -5.09 -21.36 -0.59
C TYR A 501 -4.61 -20.12 -1.37
N LEU A 502 -5.34 -19.00 -1.34
CA LEU A 502 -4.89 -17.75 -1.96
C LEU A 502 -3.63 -17.16 -1.31
N ALA A 503 -3.41 -17.41 -0.01
CA ALA A 503 -2.27 -16.87 0.72
C ALA A 503 -0.97 -17.66 0.50
N GLY A 504 -1.03 -18.98 0.35
CA GLY A 504 0.16 -19.82 0.25
C GLY A 504 -0.02 -21.14 -0.51
N GLY A 505 -1.04 -21.24 -1.36
CA GLY A 505 -1.33 -22.45 -2.14
C GLY A 505 -1.80 -23.63 -1.29
N GLU A 506 -1.68 -24.84 -1.83
CA GLU A 506 -2.12 -26.08 -1.17
C GLU A 506 -1.44 -26.27 0.20
N GLU A 507 -0.17 -25.88 0.33
CA GLU A 507 0.56 -26.01 1.59
C GLU A 507 0.00 -25.12 2.72
N ALA A 508 -0.74 -24.07 2.41
CA ALA A 508 -1.34 -23.19 3.41
C ALA A 508 -2.69 -23.67 3.94
N THR A 509 -3.33 -24.62 3.25
CA THR A 509 -4.62 -25.18 3.66
C THR A 509 -4.50 -26.07 4.90
N CYS A 510 -5.53 -26.11 5.75
CA CYS A 510 -5.56 -26.94 6.96
C CYS A 510 -6.18 -28.33 6.74
N GLY A 511 -6.53 -28.67 5.50
CA GLY A 511 -7.06 -29.99 5.12
C GLY A 511 -8.49 -30.24 5.60
N ILE A 512 -9.26 -29.18 5.88
CA ILE A 512 -10.64 -29.29 6.37
C ILE A 512 -11.63 -29.47 5.21
N CYS A 513 -11.27 -28.99 4.01
CA CYS A 513 -12.09 -29.07 2.80
C CYS A 513 -11.32 -29.74 1.65
N ASN A 514 -12.01 -30.61 0.90
CA ASN A 514 -11.45 -31.30 -0.28
C ASN A 514 -11.83 -30.61 -1.62
N SER A 515 -12.37 -29.40 -1.57
CA SER A 515 -12.71 -28.61 -2.78
C SER A 515 -11.49 -27.84 -3.26
N THR A 516 -11.35 -27.69 -4.57
CA THR A 516 -10.31 -26.87 -5.21
C THR A 516 -10.85 -25.59 -5.83
N ASP A 517 -12.18 -25.42 -5.83
CA ASP A 517 -12.85 -24.39 -6.65
C ASP A 517 -13.25 -23.15 -5.84
N TYR A 518 -13.34 -23.26 -4.51
CA TYR A 518 -13.56 -22.18 -3.53
C TYR A 518 -14.37 -20.97 -4.05
N PRO A 519 -15.67 -21.15 -4.37
CA PRO A 519 -16.52 -20.09 -4.91
C PRO A 519 -16.64 -18.93 -3.92
N GLY A 520 -16.71 -17.70 -4.43
CA GLY A 520 -16.76 -16.48 -3.61
C GLY A 520 -15.40 -16.04 -3.02
N ILE A 521 -14.37 -16.89 -3.17
CA ILE A 521 -13.02 -16.60 -2.69
C ILE A 521 -12.05 -16.51 -3.86
N ILE A 522 -12.05 -17.50 -4.74
CA ILE A 522 -11.28 -17.46 -5.98
C ILE A 522 -12.12 -16.82 -7.07
N PRO A 523 -11.62 -15.76 -7.74
CA PRO A 523 -12.31 -15.17 -8.89
C PRO A 523 -12.63 -16.21 -9.96
N THR A 524 -13.87 -16.23 -10.42
CA THR A 524 -14.28 -17.17 -11.46
C THR A 524 -13.68 -16.75 -12.81
N GLU A 525 -12.89 -17.65 -13.40
CA GLU A 525 -12.35 -17.45 -14.74
C GLU A 525 -13.47 -17.19 -15.77
N CYS A 526 -13.19 -16.34 -16.76
CA CYS A 526 -14.12 -16.13 -17.85
C CYS A 526 -14.45 -17.44 -18.59
N PRO A 527 -15.71 -17.64 -19.03
CA PRO A 527 -16.17 -18.90 -19.63
C PRO A 527 -15.48 -19.26 -20.95
N PHE A 528 -14.81 -18.30 -21.56
CA PHE A 528 -13.86 -18.48 -22.65
C PHE A 528 -12.55 -17.85 -22.22
N LYS A 529 -11.42 -18.28 -22.80
CA LYS A 529 -10.16 -17.54 -22.68
C LYS A 529 -10.24 -16.36 -23.64
N PRO A 530 -10.61 -15.14 -23.20
CA PRO A 530 -10.60 -14.01 -24.11
C PRO A 530 -9.17 -13.80 -24.62
N ASP A 531 -9.04 -13.32 -25.86
CA ASP A 531 -7.78 -12.75 -26.32
C ASP A 531 -7.55 -11.45 -25.53
N LEU A 532 -6.92 -11.57 -24.36
CA LEU A 532 -6.54 -10.43 -23.54
C LEU A 532 -5.61 -9.50 -24.34
N PRO A 533 -5.73 -8.17 -24.16
CA PRO A 533 -4.84 -7.24 -24.83
C PRO A 533 -3.38 -7.56 -24.44
N LYS A 534 -2.54 -7.80 -25.44
CA LYS A 534 -1.12 -8.11 -25.26
C LYS A 534 -0.28 -6.89 -24.85
N ASN A 535 -0.81 -5.71 -25.12
CA ASN A 535 -0.26 -4.44 -24.69
C ASN A 535 -1.44 -3.60 -24.21
N LEU A 536 -1.50 -3.38 -22.89
CA LEU A 536 -2.47 -2.52 -22.24
C LEU A 536 -2.18 -1.04 -22.53
N TRP A 537 -0.90 -0.71 -22.73
CA TRP A 537 -0.38 0.62 -22.99
C TRP A 537 -0.13 0.82 -24.51
N GLN A 538 -1.17 0.88 -25.34
CA GLN A 538 -0.97 1.18 -26.78
C GLN A 538 -0.67 2.65 -27.05
N ASN A 539 -0.91 3.51 -26.07
CA ASN A 539 -0.69 4.95 -26.03
C ASN A 539 0.57 5.26 -25.19
N THR A 540 1.73 4.81 -25.66
CA THR A 540 3.04 5.07 -25.03
C THR A 540 3.75 6.26 -25.67
N ASP A 541 3.01 7.35 -25.90
CA ASP A 541 3.46 8.52 -26.68
C ASP A 541 4.71 9.20 -26.08
N VAL A 542 4.89 9.10 -24.75
CA VAL A 542 5.99 9.75 -23.99
C VAL A 542 6.80 8.75 -23.16
N GLU A 543 6.85 7.49 -23.58
CA GLU A 543 7.66 6.47 -22.92
C GLU A 543 9.16 6.85 -22.92
N GLY A 544 9.80 6.75 -21.75
CA GLY A 544 11.21 7.13 -21.57
C GLY A 544 11.48 8.64 -21.52
N VAL A 545 10.45 9.48 -21.66
CA VAL A 545 10.55 10.93 -21.51
C VAL A 545 10.60 11.30 -20.02
N LYS A 546 11.41 12.30 -19.66
CA LYS A 546 11.59 12.71 -18.26
C LYS A 546 10.30 13.28 -17.67
N TYR A 547 10.18 13.22 -16.34
CA TYR A 547 8.99 13.72 -15.66
C TYR A 547 8.67 15.17 -15.98
N GLU A 548 9.67 16.05 -15.98
CA GLU A 548 9.49 17.48 -16.21
C GLU A 548 8.97 17.76 -17.63
N ASP A 549 9.49 17.02 -18.62
CA ASP A 549 9.08 17.13 -20.02
C ASP A 549 7.64 16.61 -20.25
N ARG A 550 7.16 15.69 -19.42
CA ARG A 550 5.79 15.15 -19.46
C ARG A 550 4.81 16.00 -18.66
N ALA A 551 5.26 16.54 -17.52
CA ALA A 551 4.42 17.23 -16.56
C ALA A 551 4.27 18.73 -16.87
N CYS A 552 5.25 19.34 -17.55
CA CYS A 552 5.22 20.75 -17.89
C CYS A 552 4.68 20.97 -19.31
N CYS A 553 3.87 22.02 -19.47
CA CYS A 553 3.47 22.51 -20.79
C CYS A 553 4.67 23.05 -21.59
N GLU A 554 5.54 23.82 -20.94
CA GLU A 554 6.87 24.18 -21.43
C GLU A 554 7.78 24.35 -20.22
N ILE A 555 8.93 23.67 -20.20
CA ILE A 555 9.84 23.69 -19.04
C ILE A 555 10.35 25.11 -18.77
N GLY A 556 10.26 25.56 -17.53
CA GLY A 556 10.70 26.88 -17.09
C GLY A 556 9.90 28.05 -17.69
N SER A 557 8.78 27.78 -18.34
CA SER A 557 7.96 28.77 -19.02
C SER A 557 6.74 29.17 -18.20
N ASN A 558 6.27 30.40 -18.41
CA ASN A 558 5.00 30.89 -17.86
C ASN A 558 3.85 30.78 -18.86
N VAL A 559 3.90 29.84 -19.81
CA VAL A 559 2.83 29.65 -20.80
C VAL A 559 1.49 29.45 -20.08
N PRO A 560 0.49 30.32 -20.35
CA PRO A 560 -0.85 30.19 -19.80
C PRO A 560 -1.48 28.83 -20.10
N SER A 561 -2.25 28.35 -19.12
CA SER A 561 -2.96 27.07 -19.13
C SER A 561 -3.74 26.74 -20.41
N GLU A 562 -4.30 27.77 -21.05
CA GLU A 562 -5.16 27.67 -22.23
C GLU A 562 -4.38 27.41 -23.54
N MET A 563 -3.04 27.48 -23.53
CA MET A 563 -2.18 27.37 -24.73
C MET A 563 -1.36 26.09 -24.79
N CYS A 564 -1.59 25.15 -23.87
CA CYS A 564 -0.88 23.87 -23.82
C CYS A 564 -1.46 22.94 -24.87
N GLY A 565 -0.94 23.05 -26.09
CA GLY A 565 -1.29 22.15 -27.18
C GLY A 565 -0.88 20.71 -26.84
N ILE A 566 -1.64 19.76 -27.37
CA ILE A 566 -1.20 18.36 -27.46
C ILE A 566 0.14 18.38 -28.21
N PRO A 567 1.20 17.69 -27.73
CA PRO A 567 2.45 17.62 -28.47
C PRO A 567 2.19 17.14 -29.90
N ASP A 568 2.35 18.01 -30.89
CA ASP A 568 2.49 17.59 -32.28
C ASP A 568 3.77 16.74 -32.33
N GLU A 569 3.67 15.49 -32.83
CA GLU A 569 4.73 14.49 -33.02
C GLU A 569 6.09 14.90 -32.45
N ILE A 570 6.44 14.36 -31.26
CA ILE A 570 7.77 14.50 -30.66
C ILE A 570 8.83 14.39 -31.75
N GLU A 571 9.47 15.52 -32.08
CA GLU A 571 10.66 15.57 -32.92
C GLU A 571 11.73 14.75 -32.20
N LEU A 572 11.81 13.47 -32.56
CA LEU A 572 12.93 12.60 -32.26
C LEU A 572 14.21 13.39 -32.54
N LEU A 573 15.01 13.62 -31.50
CA LEU A 573 16.35 14.19 -31.59
C LEU A 573 17.13 13.49 -32.72
N ASP A 574 17.17 14.14 -33.87
CA ASP A 574 17.87 13.72 -35.07
C ASP A 574 19.37 13.86 -34.81
N THR A 575 20.00 12.77 -34.37
CA THR A 575 21.47 12.63 -34.47
C THR A 575 21.81 11.94 -35.79
N THR A 576 21.46 12.53 -36.93
CA THR A 576 22.10 12.22 -38.20
C THR A 576 22.34 13.47 -39.03
N GLU A 577 23.50 14.12 -38.84
CA GLU A 577 24.07 14.96 -39.90
C GLU A 577 24.33 14.08 -41.13
N ILE A 578 23.47 14.23 -42.15
CA ILE A 578 23.70 13.70 -43.50
C ILE A 578 24.81 14.53 -44.15
N ASP A 579 25.98 13.91 -44.34
CA ASP A 579 26.90 14.37 -45.39
C ASP A 579 26.38 13.90 -46.76
N THR A 580 26.33 14.88 -47.64
CA THR A 580 25.67 14.94 -48.93
C THR A 580 26.17 13.94 -49.97
N SER A 581 25.26 13.40 -50.79
CA SER A 581 25.21 13.61 -52.25
C SER A 581 24.61 12.42 -53.04
N THR A 582 23.38 12.66 -53.50
CA THR A 582 22.83 12.35 -54.83
C THR A 582 23.54 11.35 -55.74
N ASN A 583 22.81 10.32 -56.21
CA ASN A 583 22.66 10.09 -57.65
C ASN A 583 21.44 9.21 -57.99
N SER A 584 20.40 9.88 -58.45
CA SER A 584 19.35 9.39 -59.32
C SER A 584 19.91 9.01 -60.71
N ILE A 585 19.52 7.84 -61.19
CA ILE A 585 19.87 7.32 -62.53
C ILE A 585 19.05 8.06 -63.59
N GLY A 586 19.75 8.77 -64.47
CA GLY A 586 19.24 9.36 -65.70
C GLY A 586 19.49 8.45 -66.91
N LEU A 587 18.47 8.38 -67.76
CA LEU A 587 18.47 7.89 -69.15
C LEU A 587 19.44 8.71 -70.02
N VAL A 588 20.20 8.06 -70.92
CA VAL A 588 20.38 8.41 -72.35
C VAL A 588 21.60 7.67 -72.97
N LEU A 589 21.27 6.87 -73.98
CA LEU A 589 21.97 6.45 -75.21
C LEU A 589 23.47 6.78 -75.40
N GLY A 590 24.23 5.73 -75.74
CA GLY A 590 24.97 5.72 -77.01
C GLY A 590 26.50 5.58 -76.99
N ILE A 591 26.96 4.42 -77.51
CA ILE A 591 28.09 4.27 -78.46
C ILE A 591 29.54 4.08 -77.89
N THR A 592 30.07 2.88 -78.18
CA THR A 592 31.47 2.41 -78.44
C THR A 592 32.58 2.37 -77.36
N ILE A 593 32.83 1.16 -76.85
CA ILE A 593 34.09 0.33 -76.82
C ILE A 593 35.36 0.95 -77.46
N PRO A 594 36.62 0.64 -77.02
CA PRO A 594 37.23 0.41 -75.69
C PRO A 594 38.59 1.16 -75.56
N VAL A 595 39.44 0.82 -74.57
CA VAL A 595 40.91 0.58 -74.69
C VAL A 595 41.70 1.05 -73.45
N LEU A 596 42.26 0.04 -72.79
CA LEU A 596 43.60 -0.11 -72.23
C LEU A 596 44.28 1.03 -71.43
N PHE A 597 44.77 0.58 -70.27
CA PHE A 597 46.18 0.58 -69.85
C PHE A 597 46.69 1.73 -68.96
N VAL A 598 47.25 1.28 -67.83
CA VAL A 598 48.67 1.44 -67.45
C VAL A 598 48.99 2.48 -66.37
N ILE A 599 49.24 1.88 -65.20
CA ILE A 599 50.55 1.83 -64.51
C ILE A 599 50.86 2.95 -63.53
N CYS A 600 51.03 2.44 -62.30
CA CYS A 600 52.07 2.78 -61.35
C CYS A 600 51.99 4.13 -60.64
N CYS A 601 52.46 4.22 -59.41
CA CYS A 601 53.03 3.20 -58.54
C CYS A 601 53.22 3.86 -57.16
N CYS A 602 53.51 3.00 -56.18
CA CYS A 602 54.34 3.28 -55.02
C CYS A 602 53.66 4.06 -53.86
N PHE A 603 53.67 3.59 -52.61
CA PHE A 603 54.41 2.50 -51.98
C PHE A 603 53.67 2.05 -50.71
N TYR A 604 53.61 0.72 -50.51
CA TYR A 604 53.89 -0.06 -49.28
C TYR A 604 53.18 0.32 -47.97
N LYS A 605 52.73 -0.59 -47.09
CA LYS A 605 52.56 -2.06 -46.90
C LYS A 605 52.19 -2.15 -45.40
N HIS A 606 51.48 -3.09 -44.80
CA HIS A 606 50.73 -4.32 -45.12
C HIS A 606 50.04 -4.67 -43.77
N LYS A 607 48.74 -5.03 -43.75
CA LYS A 607 48.19 -6.41 -43.62
C LYS A 607 48.54 -7.16 -42.33
N LYS A 608 47.69 -7.97 -41.71
CA LYS A 608 46.52 -8.80 -42.14
C LYS A 608 45.87 -9.31 -40.82
N VAL A 609 44.56 -9.30 -40.58
CA VAL A 609 43.45 -10.16 -41.11
C VAL A 609 43.70 -11.67 -41.01
N SER A 610 42.81 -12.37 -40.30
CA SER A 610 42.11 -13.57 -40.82
C SER A 610 41.04 -14.12 -39.86
N SER A 611 39.81 -14.22 -40.35
CA SER A 611 38.79 -15.25 -40.03
C SER A 611 38.89 -16.37 -41.12
N PRO A 612 38.01 -17.39 -41.29
CA PRO A 612 36.79 -17.86 -40.56
C PRO A 612 36.75 -19.43 -40.39
N PRO A 613 35.66 -20.21 -40.64
CA PRO A 613 34.94 -21.06 -39.65
C PRO A 613 34.86 -22.58 -39.99
N THR A 614 34.15 -23.40 -39.18
CA THR A 614 33.20 -24.50 -39.59
C THR A 614 32.77 -25.44 -38.44
N ASP A 615 31.46 -25.78 -38.44
CA ASP A 615 30.77 -27.07 -38.18
C ASP A 615 30.64 -27.79 -36.80
N VAL A 616 29.41 -28.27 -36.61
CA VAL A 616 28.70 -29.10 -35.58
C VAL A 616 29.08 -30.61 -35.79
N PRO A 617 28.89 -31.66 -34.93
CA PRO A 617 27.81 -31.88 -33.93
C PRO A 617 28.07 -32.74 -32.64
N LYS A 618 27.06 -32.70 -31.73
CA LYS A 618 26.42 -33.76 -30.88
C LYS A 618 27.17 -34.75 -29.95
N GLU A 619 26.51 -34.95 -28.80
CA GLU A 619 26.26 -36.18 -27.99
C GLU A 619 27.04 -36.49 -26.68
N VAL A 620 26.25 -36.52 -25.58
CA VAL A 620 26.06 -37.58 -24.54
C VAL A 620 27.26 -38.06 -23.71
N GLY A 621 27.09 -38.06 -22.38
CA GLY A 621 27.91 -38.89 -21.49
C GLY A 621 27.72 -38.64 -20.00
N THR A 622 26.98 -39.54 -19.37
CA THR A 622 26.66 -39.65 -17.94
C THR A 622 27.83 -40.14 -17.07
N ASN A 623 27.61 -40.02 -15.75
CA ASN A 623 28.11 -40.86 -14.64
C ASN A 623 29.42 -40.52 -13.90
N ALA A 624 29.20 -40.04 -12.66
CA ALA A 624 29.46 -40.76 -11.40
C ALA A 624 30.86 -40.71 -10.72
N LEU A 625 30.85 -40.08 -9.53
CA LEU A 625 31.41 -40.53 -8.23
C LEU A 625 32.95 -40.52 -8.05
N PRO A 626 33.50 -40.67 -6.81
CA PRO A 626 33.16 -39.99 -5.54
C PRO A 626 34.42 -39.70 -4.65
N VAL A 627 34.16 -39.18 -3.43
CA VAL A 627 34.95 -39.31 -2.17
C VAL A 627 36.39 -38.80 -2.13
N ALA A 628 36.64 -37.80 -1.26
CA ALA A 628 37.71 -37.89 -0.24
C ALA A 628 37.58 -36.79 0.83
N SER A 629 37.19 -37.23 2.01
CA SER A 629 37.42 -36.60 3.31
C SER A 629 38.91 -36.35 3.57
N VAL A 630 39.28 -35.17 4.03
CA VAL A 630 40.50 -34.96 4.82
C VAL A 630 40.23 -33.95 5.93
N SER A 631 40.30 -34.44 7.17
CA SER A 631 40.41 -33.62 8.37
C SER A 631 41.82 -33.04 8.47
N SER A 632 41.98 -31.77 8.86
CA SER A 632 43.06 -31.38 9.79
C SER A 632 42.94 -29.91 10.21
N ALA A 633 42.82 -29.74 11.53
CA ALA A 633 43.55 -28.80 12.39
C ALA A 633 43.84 -27.36 11.90
N ILE A 634 43.22 -26.44 12.66
CA ILE A 634 43.71 -25.14 13.19
C ILE A 634 45.22 -24.88 13.02
N PRO A 635 45.60 -23.66 12.59
CA PRO A 635 46.23 -22.76 13.55
C PRO A 635 45.64 -21.35 13.55
N ALA A 636 45.65 -20.78 14.75
CA ALA A 636 45.43 -19.37 15.04
C ALA A 636 46.35 -18.47 14.20
N ASN A 637 45.84 -17.31 13.81
CA ASN A 637 46.66 -16.14 13.56
C ASN A 637 45.91 -14.88 13.96
N ASP A 638 46.52 -14.19 14.93
CA ASP A 638 46.30 -12.78 15.23
C ASP A 638 46.52 -11.93 13.97
N ALA A 639 45.57 -11.04 13.67
CA ALA A 639 45.81 -9.87 12.84
C ALA A 639 45.12 -8.68 13.48
N GLN A 640 45.91 -7.88 14.20
CA GLN A 640 45.51 -6.54 14.65
C GLN A 640 45.46 -5.59 13.45
N VAL A 641 44.40 -4.79 13.38
CA VAL A 641 44.36 -3.52 12.63
C VAL A 641 44.16 -2.41 13.64
N THR A 642 45.08 -1.45 13.64
CA THR A 642 45.10 -0.27 14.52
C THR A 642 44.69 0.96 13.72
N TYR A 643 43.77 1.77 14.25
CA TYR A 643 43.65 3.20 13.95
C TYR A 643 43.09 3.94 15.18
N GLY A 644 43.74 5.05 15.58
CA GLY A 644 43.21 6.02 16.55
C GLY A 644 43.72 5.87 17.99
N GLY A 645 44.94 6.34 18.25
CA GLY A 645 45.55 6.31 19.59
C GLY A 645 44.98 7.35 20.55
N VAL A 646 44.52 6.89 21.72
CA VAL A 646 44.80 7.48 23.04
C VAL A 646 44.85 6.33 24.05
N THR A 647 45.96 6.20 24.77
CA THR A 647 46.20 5.19 25.79
C THR A 647 45.88 5.76 27.17
N ALA A 648 45.04 5.09 27.96
CA ALA A 648 45.02 5.21 29.41
C ALA A 648 44.77 3.82 30.03
N VAL A 649 45.62 3.47 30.99
CA VAL A 649 45.78 2.13 31.59
C VAL A 649 44.88 1.96 32.84
N MET A 650 44.37 0.73 33.01
CA MET A 650 43.40 0.20 34.00
C MET A 650 43.78 0.34 35.50
N PRO A 651 42.83 0.06 36.42
CA PRO A 651 42.93 -1.21 37.18
C PRO A 651 41.60 -1.98 37.32
N PRO A 652 41.62 -3.25 37.79
CA PRO A 652 40.56 -4.24 37.58
C PRO A 652 39.56 -4.40 38.73
N SER A 653 38.39 -4.97 38.37
CA SER A 653 37.47 -5.83 39.14
C SER A 653 37.14 -5.46 40.60
N ALA A 654 35.90 -5.03 40.83
CA ALA A 654 35.22 -5.18 42.13
C ALA A 654 33.86 -5.87 41.94
N SER A 655 33.72 -7.01 42.60
CA SER A 655 32.52 -7.81 42.81
C SER A 655 31.38 -6.99 43.44
N ALA A 656 30.17 -7.05 42.87
CA ALA A 656 28.96 -6.54 43.50
C ALA A 656 28.37 -7.57 44.49
N PRO A 657 28.00 -7.18 45.73
CA PRO A 657 27.25 -8.03 46.66
C PRO A 657 25.73 -7.89 46.44
N PRO A 658 24.90 -8.83 46.94
CA PRO A 658 23.47 -8.87 46.66
C PRO A 658 22.70 -7.86 47.53
N MET A 659 21.70 -7.18 46.96
CA MET A 659 20.72 -6.42 47.72
C MET A 659 19.36 -7.13 47.73
N ASN A 660 18.91 -7.37 48.96
CA ASN A 660 17.63 -7.95 49.35
C ASN A 660 16.49 -6.91 49.18
N PRO A 661 15.21 -7.34 49.10
CA PRO A 661 14.07 -6.49 48.82
C PRO A 661 13.49 -5.87 50.09
N ALA A 662 13.03 -4.63 50.01
CA ALA A 662 11.91 -4.05 50.76
C ALA A 662 12.04 -2.52 50.75
N PHE A 663 11.16 -1.83 50.03
CA PHE A 663 10.65 -0.55 50.52
C PHE A 663 9.18 -0.42 50.16
N HIS A 664 8.42 -0.17 51.20
CA HIS A 664 6.98 -0.05 51.25
C HIS A 664 6.74 1.32 51.93
N VAL A 665 5.64 1.99 51.54
CA VAL A 665 4.82 2.93 52.35
C VAL A 665 4.82 4.43 51.96
N ARG A 666 3.63 4.84 51.46
CA ARG A 666 2.84 6.09 51.64
C ARG A 666 3.34 7.38 50.96
N THR A 667 2.48 8.23 50.39
CA THR A 667 1.06 8.54 50.65
C THR A 667 0.42 9.12 49.40
#